data_AF-A0A4V3V8A6-F1
#
_entry.id   AF-A0A4V3V8A6-F1
#
_cell.length_a   1.000
_cell.length_b   1.000
_cell.length_c   1.000
_cell.angle_alpha   90.00
_cell.angle_beta   90.00
_cell.angle_gamma   90.00
#
_symmetry.space_group_name_H-M   'P 1'
#
loop_
_entity.id
_entity.type
_entity.pdbx_description
1 polymer ?
#
loop_
_entity_poly.entity_id
_entity_poly.type
_entity_poly.pdbx_seq_one_letter_code
_entity_poly.pdbx_strand_id
1 'polypeptide(L)'
;MLRLLGVVNSDEVNKYNIKFTVGALESAYSDNWQLGVPSYLGHDHTKPIAWTLINALHFEPGMVRTTNITYVPENEKESEGIDSRIRSFYLNKTTNFIKPYKDQLLEKLNPYLSEDYIFSSTESAAIIDKGIAKRVFPEIFETDDKHGLVLLSKLNPIAPGIYEKDGLLLYASSFFRRSFSRLNTLNTPFLKRFQEIGGSDKVTSKVLLDPDMVGLAGSYSEVFEFQYWWGPQFSDNLADIPIGVTTHKSSEKEILFNDVQNTEFWWYEQDNKKTFECEEVIVKPSLGISESNYGCRFVHSMIDESTSNPFHLDGAIRIYDEEGILNRWDVDIKGSGKNTDYNKLWRLDGDISVSEWKELISHYYRDNTLVGEYFGGEDSQKSFQPEILEKEDDKIPLSEYSPSYMKKGEGVRIALSYKDIVPNKKSGRKIRVTHSLINSKRSVRYIESDTLEIIKRLRKRGESLSVPPNTEIVAYEDLVTNFPMILHRGENAVDDANVTLGIILELCELWSKRNDDRTITFNISVEYESKEAVFSFAGHIEDILILFNDGLLFPNNESDVRSWCEEVAKNLTEYFPKANDNPKLKDMLKPAGYLYFDRRFIEEDHKLYWDEDRQAMGIELQMLKPHPEVIEEIEKGSLEIAPVFIVNQSKCSKCEQEYRNCNCTKYSDEGVFENMEDINSIGIFWTKRKA
;
A
#
# COMPACT_ATOMS: atom_id res chain seq x y z
N MET A 1 2.50 7.55 18.03
CA MET A 1 2.33 7.29 16.59
C MET A 1 1.89 5.87 16.41
N LEU A 2 0.65 5.68 15.97
CA LEU A 2 0.11 4.40 15.57
C LEU A 2 0.85 3.90 14.32
N ARG A 3 1.11 2.59 14.26
CA ARG A 3 1.78 1.94 13.12
C ARG A 3 0.82 0.95 12.48
N LEU A 4 0.54 1.15 11.21
CA LEU A 4 -0.33 0.29 10.42
C LEU A 4 0.52 -0.44 9.37
N LEU A 5 0.41 -1.77 9.32
CA LEU A 5 0.93 -2.58 8.22
C LEU A 5 -0.11 -2.58 7.09
N GLY A 6 0.30 -2.20 5.89
CA GLY A 6 -0.56 -2.16 4.71
C GLY A 6 0.03 -2.88 3.50
N VAL A 7 -0.76 -2.92 2.43
CA VAL A 7 -0.37 -3.31 1.08
C VAL A 7 -0.51 -2.07 0.19
N VAL A 8 0.51 -1.78 -0.61
CA VAL A 8 0.56 -0.61 -1.51
C VAL A 8 0.06 -0.98 -2.90
N ASN A 9 0.56 -2.10 -3.43
CA ASN A 9 0.18 -2.66 -4.73
C ASN A 9 0.55 -4.15 -4.79
N SER A 10 0.02 -4.86 -5.78
CA SER A 10 0.33 -6.26 -6.08
C SER A 10 0.60 -6.46 -7.58
N ASP A 11 1.05 -7.66 -7.95
CA ASP A 11 1.14 -8.11 -9.33
C ASP A 11 -0.19 -8.66 -9.87
N GLU A 12 -1.32 -8.42 -9.19
CA GLU A 12 -2.63 -8.76 -9.73
C GLU A 12 -3.10 -7.75 -10.80
N VAL A 13 -4.09 -8.14 -11.59
CA VAL A 13 -4.71 -7.26 -12.58
C VAL A 13 -5.67 -6.31 -11.87
N ASN A 14 -5.39 -5.01 -11.93
CA ASN A 14 -6.23 -3.99 -11.29
C ASN A 14 -7.50 -3.67 -12.12
N LYS A 15 -8.40 -2.83 -11.58
CA LYS A 15 -9.65 -2.42 -12.26
C LYS A 15 -9.46 -1.66 -13.60
N TYR A 16 -8.23 -1.28 -13.95
CA TYR A 16 -7.87 -0.69 -15.26
C TYR A 16 -7.30 -1.73 -16.24
N ASN A 17 -7.36 -3.02 -15.91
CA ASN A 17 -6.74 -4.10 -16.66
C ASN A 17 -5.20 -3.96 -16.79
N ILE A 18 -4.57 -3.32 -15.80
CA ILE A 18 -3.11 -3.15 -15.71
C ILE A 18 -2.57 -4.07 -14.60
N LYS A 19 -1.46 -4.75 -14.90
CA LYS A 19 -0.69 -5.57 -13.95
C LYS A 19 0.71 -4.99 -13.81
N PHE A 20 1.19 -4.82 -12.58
CA PHE A 20 2.60 -4.58 -12.32
C PHE A 20 3.38 -5.90 -12.47
N THR A 21 4.51 -5.90 -13.15
CA THR A 21 5.40 -7.07 -13.15
C THR A 21 6.15 -7.16 -11.83
N VAL A 22 6.52 -8.37 -11.41
CA VAL A 22 7.25 -8.59 -10.15
C VAL A 22 8.55 -7.78 -10.10
N GLY A 23 9.31 -7.72 -11.21
CA GLY A 23 10.50 -6.87 -11.27
C GLY A 23 10.22 -5.36 -11.25
N ALA A 24 9.04 -4.90 -11.68
CA ALA A 24 8.65 -3.50 -11.52
C ALA A 24 8.29 -3.17 -10.05
N LEU A 25 7.66 -4.11 -9.33
CA LEU A 25 7.47 -3.99 -7.88
C LEU A 25 8.81 -3.95 -7.14
N GLU A 26 9.74 -4.82 -7.53
CA GLU A 26 11.09 -4.86 -6.96
C GLU A 26 11.86 -3.56 -7.22
N SER A 27 11.95 -3.09 -8.46
CA SER A 27 12.70 -1.87 -8.76
C SER A 27 12.08 -0.65 -8.08
N ALA A 28 10.74 -0.52 -8.07
CA ALA A 28 10.06 0.54 -7.34
C ALA A 28 10.35 0.51 -5.83
N TYR A 29 10.45 -0.69 -5.23
CA TYR A 29 10.86 -0.84 -3.83
C TYR A 29 12.35 -0.53 -3.61
N SER A 30 13.24 -1.04 -4.47
CA SER A 30 14.68 -0.79 -4.44
C SER A 30 15.02 0.71 -4.47
N ASP A 31 14.31 1.49 -5.28
CA ASP A 31 14.58 2.92 -5.43
C ASP A 31 14.01 3.76 -4.28
N ASN A 32 13.03 3.23 -3.53
CA ASN A 32 12.24 4.02 -2.57
C ASN A 32 12.19 3.46 -1.13
N TRP A 33 12.85 2.34 -0.79
CA TRP A 33 12.74 1.76 0.57
C TRP A 33 13.24 2.66 1.71
N GLN A 34 14.20 3.56 1.43
CA GLN A 34 14.63 4.63 2.36
C GLN A 34 13.74 5.88 2.28
N LEU A 35 13.03 6.08 1.17
CA LEU A 35 12.25 7.27 0.89
C LEU A 35 10.82 7.08 1.37
N GLY A 36 10.47 7.77 2.46
CA GLY A 36 9.08 7.86 2.85
C GLY A 36 8.28 8.78 1.95
N VAL A 37 7.00 8.45 1.82
CA VAL A 37 6.00 9.22 1.09
C VAL A 37 4.90 9.67 2.05
N PRO A 38 4.30 10.85 1.88
CA PRO A 38 3.08 11.20 2.59
C PRO A 38 1.95 10.21 2.26
N SER A 39 1.02 10.04 3.19
CA SER A 39 -0.25 9.38 2.94
C SER A 39 -1.38 10.37 3.15
N TYR A 40 -2.33 10.36 2.24
CA TYR A 40 -3.37 11.37 2.11
C TYR A 40 -4.74 10.81 2.41
N LEU A 41 -5.68 11.71 2.67
CA LEU A 41 -7.09 11.37 2.70
C LEU A 41 -7.59 11.25 1.25
N GLY A 42 -7.82 10.01 0.80
CA GLY A 42 -8.03 9.71 -0.62
C GLY A 42 -6.79 10.03 -1.45
N HIS A 43 -7.01 10.65 -2.62
CA HIS A 43 -5.94 11.13 -3.51
C HIS A 43 -5.74 12.66 -3.43
N ASP A 44 -6.16 13.33 -2.36
CA ASP A 44 -5.98 14.77 -2.20
C ASP A 44 -4.67 15.12 -1.47
N HIS A 45 -3.67 15.53 -2.24
CA HIS A 45 -2.36 15.98 -1.79
C HIS A 45 -2.37 17.23 -0.90
N THR A 46 -3.49 17.95 -0.81
CA THR A 46 -3.69 19.04 0.17
C THR A 46 -4.09 18.53 1.56
N LYS A 47 -4.45 17.24 1.68
CA LYS A 47 -4.92 16.59 2.92
C LYS A 47 -4.00 15.43 3.35
N PRO A 48 -2.70 15.67 3.64
CA PRO A 48 -1.87 14.63 4.22
C PRO A 48 -2.33 14.31 5.65
N ILE A 49 -2.33 13.02 6.00
CA ILE A 49 -2.80 12.51 7.31
C ILE A 49 -1.78 11.63 8.01
N ALA A 50 -0.79 11.11 7.28
CA ALA A 50 0.19 10.17 7.81
C ALA A 50 1.48 10.15 6.97
N TRP A 51 2.49 9.44 7.45
CA TRP A 51 3.75 9.21 6.74
C TRP A 51 3.96 7.72 6.50
N THR A 52 4.32 7.31 5.29
CA THR A 52 4.47 5.90 4.90
C THR A 52 5.91 5.57 4.52
N LEU A 53 6.42 4.44 4.99
CA LEU A 53 7.66 3.80 4.52
C LEU A 53 7.33 2.47 3.85
N ILE A 54 7.94 2.16 2.71
CA ILE A 54 7.83 0.83 2.11
C ILE A 54 8.63 -0.18 2.95
N ASN A 55 8.00 -1.30 3.32
CA ASN A 55 8.50 -2.24 4.32
C ASN A 55 9.22 -3.45 3.71
N ALA A 56 8.56 -4.13 2.79
CA ALA A 56 9.03 -5.37 2.16
C ALA A 56 8.20 -5.71 0.90
N LEU A 57 8.77 -6.47 -0.02
CA LEU A 57 7.99 -7.29 -0.96
C LEU A 57 7.60 -8.60 -0.26
N HIS A 58 6.33 -8.97 -0.33
CA HIS A 58 5.81 -10.23 0.18
C HIS A 58 5.35 -11.11 -0.98
N PHE A 59 5.77 -12.38 -0.98
CA PHE A 59 5.47 -13.37 -2.01
C PHE A 59 4.67 -14.51 -1.39
N GLU A 60 3.65 -14.95 -2.11
CA GLU A 60 2.94 -16.19 -1.87
C GLU A 60 2.60 -16.86 -3.21
N PRO A 61 2.28 -18.17 -3.23
CA PRO A 61 1.78 -18.85 -4.42
C PRO A 61 0.66 -18.07 -5.12
N GLY A 62 0.94 -17.58 -6.34
CA GLY A 62 0.02 -16.85 -7.19
C GLY A 62 -0.11 -15.34 -6.97
N MET A 63 0.63 -14.71 -6.03
CA MET A 63 0.67 -13.25 -5.86
C MET A 63 1.97 -12.75 -5.21
N VAL A 64 2.49 -11.63 -5.72
CA VAL A 64 3.50 -10.78 -5.08
C VAL A 64 2.90 -9.42 -4.76
N ARG A 65 3.21 -8.88 -3.58
CA ARG A 65 2.68 -7.58 -3.14
C ARG A 65 3.69 -6.75 -2.36
N THR A 66 3.69 -5.45 -2.60
CA THR A 66 4.50 -4.48 -1.86
C THR A 66 3.78 -4.09 -0.58
N THR A 67 4.47 -4.16 0.55
CA THR A 67 3.92 -3.85 1.88
C THR A 67 4.54 -2.58 2.43
N ASN A 68 3.84 -1.88 3.31
CA ASN A 68 4.29 -0.63 3.91
C ASN A 68 3.97 -0.54 5.40
N ILE A 69 4.71 0.34 6.11
CA ILE A 69 4.34 0.81 7.45
C ILE A 69 3.92 2.27 7.35
N THR A 70 2.65 2.53 7.65
CA THR A 70 2.08 3.88 7.80
C THR A 70 2.17 4.30 9.26
N TYR A 71 2.71 5.49 9.50
CA TYR A 71 2.82 6.16 10.79
C TYR A 71 1.75 7.25 10.86
N VAL A 72 0.74 7.03 11.70
CA VAL A 72 -0.36 7.99 11.95
C VAL A 72 -0.04 8.75 13.25
N PRO A 73 -0.14 10.08 13.28
CA PRO A 73 0.10 10.86 14.50
C PRO A 73 -1.06 10.69 15.48
N GLU A 74 -0.74 10.54 16.77
CA GLU A 74 -1.73 10.41 17.85
C GLU A 74 -1.78 11.67 18.74
N ASN A 75 -0.94 12.68 18.47
CA ASN A 75 -0.87 13.95 19.19
C ASN A 75 -0.17 15.04 18.35
N GLU A 76 -0.36 16.31 18.73
CA GLU A 76 0.12 17.48 18.00
C GLU A 76 1.63 17.43 17.66
N LYS A 77 2.47 17.03 18.62
CA LYS A 77 3.92 16.92 18.43
C LYS A 77 4.31 15.87 17.37
N GLU A 78 3.50 14.83 17.23
CA GLU A 78 3.69 13.83 16.19
C GLU A 78 3.22 14.33 14.83
N SER A 79 2.13 15.09 14.79
CA SER A 79 1.65 15.79 13.58
C SER A 79 2.70 16.76 13.07
N GLU A 80 3.24 17.65 13.90
CA GLU A 80 4.34 18.57 13.55
C GLU A 80 5.55 17.83 12.94
N GLY A 81 5.89 16.67 13.51
CA GLY A 81 6.97 15.80 13.04
C GLY A 81 6.70 15.15 11.67
N ILE A 82 5.43 14.89 11.35
CA ILE A 82 4.98 14.39 10.04
C ILE A 82 4.90 15.55 9.03
N ASP A 83 4.34 16.70 9.39
CA ASP A 83 4.26 17.90 8.55
C ASP A 83 5.64 18.41 8.13
N SER A 84 6.63 18.30 9.01
CA SER A 84 8.03 18.58 8.67
C SER A 84 8.55 17.64 7.57
N ARG A 85 8.29 16.32 7.68
CA ARG A 85 8.69 15.33 6.67
C ARG A 85 7.98 15.56 5.33
N ILE A 86 6.69 15.89 5.35
CA ILE A 86 5.89 16.18 4.15
C ILE A 86 6.45 17.41 3.42
N ARG A 87 6.75 18.50 4.14
CA ARG A 87 7.37 19.69 3.54
C ARG A 87 8.74 19.39 2.94
N SER A 88 9.59 18.64 3.65
CA SER A 88 10.87 18.16 3.10
C SER A 88 10.71 17.26 1.88
N PHE A 89 9.70 16.38 1.86
CA PHE A 89 9.41 15.51 0.72
C PHE A 89 9.09 16.32 -0.54
N TYR A 90 8.15 17.27 -0.48
CA TYR A 90 7.79 18.09 -1.64
C TYR A 90 8.94 18.99 -2.11
N LEU A 91 9.73 19.55 -1.19
CA LEU A 91 10.92 20.33 -1.53
C LEU A 91 11.97 19.49 -2.26
N ASN A 92 12.26 18.29 -1.75
CA ASN A 92 13.22 17.36 -2.33
C ASN A 92 12.73 16.81 -3.68
N LYS A 93 11.46 16.38 -3.77
CA LYS A 93 10.82 15.94 -5.02
C LYS A 93 10.94 17.01 -6.09
N THR A 94 10.52 18.24 -5.79
CA THR A 94 10.57 19.36 -6.73
C THR A 94 12.00 19.68 -7.13
N THR A 95 12.92 19.79 -6.16
CA THR A 95 14.31 20.15 -6.44
C THR A 95 15.01 19.10 -7.30
N ASN A 96 14.86 17.82 -6.97
CA ASN A 96 15.48 16.72 -7.72
C ASN A 96 14.91 16.59 -9.13
N PHE A 97 13.60 16.73 -9.29
CA PHE A 97 12.93 16.64 -10.59
C PHE A 97 13.22 17.84 -11.50
N ILE A 98 13.30 19.05 -10.94
CA ILE A 98 13.60 20.29 -11.69
C ILE A 98 15.09 20.39 -12.07
N LYS A 99 16.01 19.90 -11.23
CA LYS A 99 17.46 20.03 -11.39
C LYS A 99 17.98 19.78 -12.83
N PRO A 100 17.63 18.69 -13.55
CA PRO A 100 18.11 18.46 -14.91
C PRO A 100 17.51 19.40 -15.98
N TYR A 101 16.40 20.10 -15.68
CA TYR A 101 15.66 20.93 -16.65
C TYR A 101 15.73 22.44 -16.35
N LYS A 102 16.26 22.82 -15.19
CA LYS A 102 16.21 24.19 -14.64
C LYS A 102 16.73 25.25 -15.62
N ASP A 103 17.92 25.03 -16.19
CA ASP A 103 18.58 26.03 -17.01
C ASP A 103 17.84 26.23 -18.35
N GLN A 104 17.33 25.15 -18.94
CA GLN A 104 16.51 25.19 -20.16
C GLN A 104 15.15 25.86 -19.95
N LEU A 105 14.52 25.65 -18.80
CA LEU A 105 13.29 26.36 -18.41
C LEU A 105 13.55 27.87 -18.28
N LEU A 106 14.61 28.26 -17.57
CA LEU A 106 14.97 29.66 -17.40
C LEU A 106 15.35 30.32 -18.74
N GLU A 107 16.16 29.67 -19.58
CA GLU A 107 16.51 30.19 -20.91
C GLU A 107 15.27 30.55 -21.75
N LYS A 108 14.25 29.68 -21.74
CA LYS A 108 13.00 29.88 -22.49
C LYS A 108 12.06 30.92 -21.85
N LEU A 109 11.99 30.98 -20.52
CA LEU A 109 10.93 31.73 -19.81
C LEU A 109 11.39 33.05 -19.18
N ASN A 110 12.69 33.25 -18.92
CA ASN A 110 13.22 34.43 -18.22
C ASN A 110 12.75 35.81 -18.77
N PRO A 111 12.51 36.02 -20.08
CA PRO A 111 11.94 37.29 -20.58
C PRO A 111 10.53 37.61 -20.06
N TYR A 112 9.83 36.63 -19.48
CA TYR A 112 8.43 36.73 -19.07
C TYR A 112 8.21 36.54 -17.56
N LEU A 113 9.26 36.25 -16.77
CA LEU A 113 9.15 35.98 -15.33
C LEU A 113 9.00 37.26 -14.51
N SER A 114 8.19 37.20 -13.45
CA SER A 114 8.19 38.16 -12.34
C SER A 114 9.30 37.84 -11.33
N GLU A 115 9.38 38.58 -10.22
CA GLU A 115 10.28 38.24 -9.10
C GLU A 115 9.71 37.12 -8.20
N ASP A 116 8.40 36.83 -8.30
CA ASP A 116 7.65 35.93 -7.41
C ASP A 116 7.45 34.51 -7.98
N TYR A 117 8.12 34.17 -9.10
CA TYR A 117 7.95 32.86 -9.74
C TYR A 117 8.46 31.70 -8.87
N ILE A 118 7.79 30.55 -8.98
CA ILE A 118 8.21 29.32 -8.30
C ILE A 118 8.32 28.15 -9.28
N PHE A 119 9.20 27.19 -8.99
CA PHE A 119 9.28 25.93 -9.74
C PHE A 119 8.23 24.93 -9.25
N SER A 120 7.71 24.12 -10.18
CA SER A 120 6.67 23.12 -9.92
C SER A 120 6.98 21.79 -10.60
N SER A 121 6.79 20.68 -9.88
CA SER A 121 7.00 19.32 -10.39
C SER A 121 5.70 18.50 -10.36
N THR A 122 4.77 18.83 -11.25
CA THR A 122 3.50 18.11 -11.42
C THR A 122 3.66 17.00 -12.47
N GLU A 123 3.19 17.24 -13.69
CA GLU A 123 3.29 16.33 -14.84
C GLU A 123 4.54 16.62 -15.70
N SER A 124 5.22 17.75 -15.48
CA SER A 124 6.53 18.06 -16.07
C SER A 124 7.29 19.05 -15.18
N ALA A 125 8.51 19.40 -15.57
CA ALA A 125 9.23 20.51 -14.98
C ALA A 125 8.56 21.80 -15.47
N ALA A 126 8.11 22.64 -14.54
CA ALA A 126 7.32 23.83 -14.85
C ALA A 126 7.68 25.01 -13.95
N ILE A 127 7.26 26.20 -14.39
CA ILE A 127 7.25 27.42 -13.60
C ILE A 127 5.80 27.86 -13.39
N ILE A 128 5.47 28.24 -12.15
CA ILE A 128 4.24 28.94 -11.80
C ILE A 128 4.58 30.41 -11.56
N ASP A 129 3.90 31.30 -12.27
CA ASP A 129 4.01 32.76 -12.15
C ASP A 129 2.73 33.40 -12.71
N LYS A 130 2.16 34.38 -12.01
CA LYS A 130 0.82 34.91 -12.28
C LYS A 130 0.69 35.43 -13.70
N GLY A 131 -0.15 34.81 -14.53
CA GLY A 131 -0.35 35.17 -15.93
C GLY A 131 0.80 34.82 -16.88
N ILE A 132 1.76 33.97 -16.50
CA ILE A 132 2.91 33.61 -17.34
C ILE A 132 2.50 33.00 -18.68
N ALA A 133 1.51 32.11 -18.71
CA ALA A 133 1.05 31.48 -19.94
C ALA A 133 0.46 32.51 -20.92
N LYS A 134 -0.23 33.54 -20.41
CA LYS A 134 -0.75 34.67 -21.19
C LYS A 134 0.35 35.58 -21.74
N ARG A 135 1.49 35.69 -21.04
CA ARG A 135 2.66 36.46 -21.52
C ARG A 135 3.46 35.72 -22.58
N VAL A 136 3.59 34.40 -22.44
CA VAL A 136 4.35 33.55 -23.38
C VAL A 136 3.55 33.26 -24.65
N PHE A 137 2.23 33.07 -24.54
CA PHE A 137 1.35 32.65 -25.65
C PHE A 137 0.08 33.54 -25.78
N PRO A 138 0.21 34.87 -25.94
CA PRO A 138 -0.94 35.78 -25.99
C PRO A 138 -1.98 35.36 -27.03
N GLU A 139 -1.56 34.89 -28.20
CA GLU A 139 -2.42 34.46 -29.31
C GLU A 139 -3.29 33.22 -29.03
N ILE A 140 -3.00 32.47 -27.97
CA ILE A 140 -3.85 31.36 -27.50
C ILE A 140 -4.92 31.87 -26.54
N PHE A 141 -4.60 32.88 -25.72
CA PHE A 141 -5.50 33.47 -24.75
C PHE A 141 -6.32 34.65 -25.30
N GLU A 142 -6.03 35.12 -26.51
CA GLU A 142 -6.89 36.00 -27.31
C GLU A 142 -8.05 35.17 -27.91
N THR A 143 -9.21 35.20 -27.24
CA THR A 143 -10.42 34.43 -27.60
C THR A 143 -11.66 35.31 -27.57
N ASP A 144 -12.55 35.13 -28.55
CA ASP A 144 -13.87 35.76 -28.64
C ASP A 144 -14.88 35.18 -27.62
N ASP A 145 -14.50 34.14 -26.87
CA ASP A 145 -15.35 33.56 -25.83
C ASP A 145 -15.34 34.45 -24.56
N LYS A 146 -16.52 34.90 -24.15
CA LYS A 146 -16.71 35.79 -22.98
C LYS A 146 -16.20 35.21 -21.65
N HIS A 147 -15.93 33.91 -21.56
CA HIS A 147 -15.36 33.25 -20.39
C HIS A 147 -13.86 32.90 -20.54
N GLY A 148 -13.21 33.30 -21.63
CA GLY A 148 -11.80 33.00 -21.88
C GLY A 148 -11.52 31.54 -22.28
N LEU A 149 -12.55 30.78 -22.69
CA LEU A 149 -12.37 29.41 -23.16
C LEU A 149 -11.66 29.37 -24.51
N VAL A 150 -10.67 28.49 -24.64
CA VAL A 150 -9.90 28.27 -25.87
C VAL A 150 -10.53 27.12 -26.65
N LEU A 151 -10.67 27.28 -27.97
CA LEU A 151 -11.15 26.22 -28.87
C LEU A 151 -10.14 25.07 -28.92
N LEU A 152 -10.56 23.84 -28.62
CA LEU A 152 -9.66 22.70 -28.46
C LEU A 152 -8.88 22.38 -29.74
N SER A 153 -9.49 22.57 -30.92
CA SER A 153 -8.85 22.35 -32.22
C SER A 153 -7.74 23.38 -32.56
N LYS A 154 -7.52 24.41 -31.73
CA LYS A 154 -6.35 25.30 -31.81
C LYS A 154 -5.15 24.80 -30.98
N LEU A 155 -5.31 23.72 -30.22
CA LEU A 155 -4.31 23.19 -29.30
C LEU A 155 -3.71 21.87 -29.82
N ASN A 156 -2.46 21.59 -29.47
CA ASN A 156 -1.75 20.36 -29.80
C ASN A 156 -1.68 19.44 -28.56
N PRO A 157 -2.67 18.56 -28.30
CA PRO A 157 -2.68 17.73 -27.10
C PRO A 157 -1.59 16.65 -27.15
N ILE A 158 -0.77 16.58 -26.10
CA ILE A 158 0.18 15.47 -25.90
C ILE A 158 -0.27 14.50 -24.79
N ALA A 159 -1.16 14.96 -23.90
CA ALA A 159 -1.77 14.17 -22.83
C ALA A 159 -3.13 14.77 -22.43
N PRO A 160 -3.93 14.11 -21.56
CA PRO A 160 -5.17 14.66 -21.04
C PRO A 160 -4.97 16.00 -20.29
N GLY A 161 -5.44 17.09 -20.90
CA GLY A 161 -5.32 18.46 -20.41
C GLY A 161 -3.92 19.06 -20.50
N ILE A 162 -3.03 18.52 -21.35
CA ILE A 162 -1.68 19.05 -21.55
C ILE A 162 -1.42 19.23 -23.05
N TYR A 163 -1.06 20.44 -23.42
CA TYR A 163 -0.93 20.89 -24.81
C TYR A 163 0.49 21.42 -25.04
N GLU A 164 1.13 20.98 -26.12
CA GLU A 164 2.48 21.41 -26.47
C GLU A 164 2.45 22.63 -27.40
N LYS A 165 3.39 23.55 -27.20
CA LYS A 165 3.73 24.59 -28.17
C LYS A 165 5.18 25.06 -28.00
N ASP A 166 5.92 25.13 -29.11
CA ASP A 166 7.30 25.66 -29.18
C ASP A 166 8.27 25.01 -28.16
N GLY A 167 8.05 23.73 -27.85
CA GLY A 167 8.80 22.94 -26.88
C GLY A 167 8.45 23.23 -25.41
N LEU A 168 7.38 23.98 -25.15
CA LEU A 168 6.81 24.27 -23.85
C LEU A 168 5.41 23.63 -23.73
N LEU A 169 4.88 23.57 -22.51
CA LEU A 169 3.58 22.99 -22.20
C LEU A 169 2.63 24.01 -21.59
N LEU A 170 1.39 23.98 -22.08
CA LEU A 170 0.20 24.60 -21.51
C LEU A 170 -0.65 23.52 -20.85
N TYR A 171 -1.34 23.88 -19.77
CA TYR A 171 -2.18 22.98 -19.01
C TYR A 171 -3.64 23.44 -19.06
N ALA A 172 -4.57 22.49 -18.95
CA ALA A 172 -5.93 22.80 -18.51
C ALA A 172 -5.90 23.43 -17.11
N SER A 173 -6.86 24.30 -16.81
CA SER A 173 -6.94 25.06 -15.55
C SER A 173 -6.71 24.20 -14.30
N SER A 174 -6.08 24.78 -13.26
CA SER A 174 -5.95 24.14 -11.95
C SER A 174 -7.30 23.72 -11.35
N PHE A 175 -8.41 24.29 -11.82
CA PHE A 175 -9.76 23.93 -11.38
C PHE A 175 -10.21 22.52 -11.87
N PHE A 176 -9.44 21.86 -12.74
CA PHE A 176 -9.59 20.42 -13.01
C PHE A 176 -8.88 19.51 -11.98
N ARG A 177 -8.20 20.08 -10.98
CA ARG A 177 -7.44 19.34 -9.95
C ARG A 177 -8.25 19.22 -8.66
N ARG A 178 -7.94 18.24 -7.79
CA ARG A 178 -8.60 18.11 -6.47
C ARG A 178 -8.33 19.35 -5.62
N SER A 179 -9.36 19.80 -4.88
CA SER A 179 -9.34 21.04 -4.11
C SER A 179 -8.83 22.25 -4.93
N PHE A 180 -8.90 22.16 -6.27
CA PHE A 180 -8.38 23.10 -7.28
C PHE A 180 -6.88 23.43 -7.17
N SER A 181 -6.13 22.57 -6.47
CA SER A 181 -4.71 22.79 -6.15
C SER A 181 -3.77 22.15 -7.17
N ARG A 182 -2.71 22.88 -7.53
CA ARG A 182 -1.61 22.38 -8.37
C ARG A 182 -0.76 21.28 -7.70
N LEU A 183 -0.96 20.99 -6.40
CA LEU A 183 -0.37 19.80 -5.74
C LEU A 183 -1.01 18.49 -6.22
N ASN A 184 -2.25 18.54 -6.67
CA ASN A 184 -3.03 17.41 -7.17
C ASN A 184 -2.92 17.26 -8.70
N THR A 185 -3.17 16.08 -9.23
CA THR A 185 -3.21 15.85 -10.69
C THR A 185 -4.43 16.48 -11.37
N LEU A 186 -4.31 16.71 -12.68
CA LEU A 186 -5.46 16.95 -13.55
C LEU A 186 -6.46 15.78 -13.50
N ASN A 187 -7.74 16.07 -13.74
CA ASN A 187 -8.78 15.05 -13.90
C ASN A 187 -8.63 14.33 -15.25
N THR A 188 -7.67 13.41 -15.34
CA THR A 188 -7.29 12.75 -16.60
C THR A 188 -8.41 11.92 -17.25
N PRO A 189 -9.31 11.21 -16.52
CA PRO A 189 -10.47 10.55 -17.16
C PRO A 189 -11.38 11.55 -17.88
N PHE A 190 -11.74 12.65 -17.22
CA PHE A 190 -12.57 13.70 -17.83
C PHE A 190 -11.88 14.31 -19.05
N LEU A 191 -10.64 14.78 -18.90
CA LEU A 191 -9.91 15.50 -19.95
C LEU A 191 -9.63 14.61 -21.16
N LYS A 192 -9.33 13.33 -20.95
CA LYS A 192 -9.17 12.35 -22.02
C LYS A 192 -10.47 12.22 -22.81
N ARG A 193 -11.59 11.94 -22.14
CA ARG A 193 -12.88 11.73 -22.80
C ARG A 193 -13.39 12.99 -23.50
N PHE A 194 -13.21 14.15 -22.87
CA PHE A 194 -13.52 15.45 -23.45
C PHE A 194 -12.71 15.72 -24.73
N GLN A 195 -11.43 15.34 -24.76
CA GLN A 195 -10.58 15.46 -25.94
C GLN A 195 -10.96 14.48 -27.06
N GLU A 196 -11.32 13.25 -26.73
CA GLU A 196 -11.79 12.26 -27.72
C GLU A 196 -13.08 12.73 -28.41
N ILE A 197 -14.07 13.18 -27.63
CA ILE A 197 -15.35 13.70 -28.13
C ILE A 197 -15.11 14.98 -28.96
N GLY A 198 -14.31 15.89 -28.42
CA GLY A 198 -13.96 17.17 -29.04
C GLY A 198 -13.08 17.07 -30.29
N GLY A 199 -12.56 15.88 -30.62
CA GLY A 199 -11.86 15.59 -31.87
C GLY A 199 -12.77 15.23 -33.05
N SER A 200 -14.10 15.18 -32.85
CA SER A 200 -15.07 14.89 -33.91
C SER A 200 -15.67 16.16 -34.52
N ASP A 201 -15.96 16.14 -35.83
CA ASP A 201 -16.59 17.27 -36.55
C ASP A 201 -18.03 17.58 -36.09
N LYS A 202 -18.61 16.75 -35.21
CA LYS A 202 -19.98 16.88 -34.71
C LYS A 202 -20.15 17.89 -33.58
N VAL A 203 -19.07 18.20 -32.85
CA VAL A 203 -19.12 19.00 -31.62
C VAL A 203 -18.01 20.03 -31.59
N THR A 204 -18.37 21.28 -31.28
CA THR A 204 -17.43 22.34 -30.95
C THR A 204 -17.03 22.21 -29.49
N SER A 205 -15.75 21.99 -29.23
CA SER A 205 -15.20 21.80 -27.89
C SER A 205 -14.30 22.98 -27.47
N LYS A 206 -14.51 23.50 -26.27
CA LYS A 206 -13.71 24.60 -25.68
C LYS A 206 -13.30 24.30 -24.25
N VAL A 207 -12.10 24.70 -23.86
CA VAL A 207 -11.49 24.42 -22.54
C VAL A 207 -10.78 25.66 -21.96
N LEU A 208 -10.81 25.83 -20.65
CA LEU A 208 -10.05 26.84 -19.93
C LEU A 208 -8.64 26.33 -19.64
N LEU A 209 -7.63 27.10 -20.05
CA LEU A 209 -6.23 26.84 -19.76
C LEU A 209 -5.79 27.51 -18.45
N ASP A 210 -4.80 26.94 -17.79
CA ASP A 210 -4.12 27.52 -16.64
C ASP A 210 -3.33 28.76 -17.09
N PRO A 211 -3.68 29.98 -16.63
CA PRO A 211 -3.00 31.20 -17.05
C PRO A 211 -1.65 31.39 -16.36
N ASP A 212 -1.37 30.68 -15.27
CA ASP A 212 -0.23 30.93 -14.37
C ASP A 212 0.84 29.83 -14.40
N MET A 213 0.74 28.82 -15.28
CA MET A 213 1.71 27.72 -15.34
C MET A 213 2.16 27.39 -16.76
N VAL A 214 3.47 27.30 -16.97
CA VAL A 214 4.09 26.84 -18.22
C VAL A 214 5.17 25.79 -17.92
N GLY A 215 5.11 24.68 -18.65
CA GLY A 215 6.02 23.53 -18.52
C GLY A 215 7.03 23.41 -19.65
N LEU A 216 7.98 22.48 -19.51
CA LEU A 216 8.94 22.10 -20.56
C LEU A 216 8.56 20.74 -21.16
N ALA A 217 8.33 20.68 -22.49
CA ALA A 217 7.83 19.48 -23.15
C ALA A 217 8.74 18.25 -22.99
N GLY A 218 10.06 18.44 -23.08
CA GLY A 218 11.06 17.38 -22.89
C GLY A 218 11.20 16.83 -21.46
N SER A 219 10.37 17.30 -20.52
CA SER A 219 10.33 16.84 -19.13
C SER A 219 8.99 16.23 -18.73
N TYR A 220 8.08 16.02 -19.69
CA TYR A 220 6.78 15.40 -19.43
C TYR A 220 6.93 13.96 -18.93
N SER A 221 6.21 13.63 -17.86
CA SER A 221 6.02 12.28 -17.36
C SER A 221 4.53 12.02 -17.21
N GLU A 222 4.07 10.89 -17.73
CA GLU A 222 2.70 10.43 -17.50
C GLU A 222 2.50 10.08 -16.02
N VAL A 223 1.31 10.39 -15.49
CA VAL A 223 0.94 10.15 -14.09
C VAL A 223 -0.34 9.32 -14.05
N PHE A 224 -0.26 8.15 -13.43
CA PHE A 224 -1.39 7.24 -13.26
C PHE A 224 -1.99 7.38 -11.85
N GLU A 225 -3.27 7.74 -11.77
CA GLU A 225 -4.09 7.58 -10.56
C GLU A 225 -5.01 6.37 -10.74
N PHE A 226 -4.84 5.34 -9.91
CA PHE A 226 -5.65 4.12 -9.96
C PHE A 226 -6.87 4.25 -9.01
N GLN A 227 -7.96 4.82 -9.52
CA GLN A 227 -9.12 5.27 -8.75
C GLN A 227 -10.44 4.89 -9.43
N TYR A 228 -11.27 4.11 -8.74
CA TYR A 228 -12.49 3.54 -9.33
C TYR A 228 -13.74 3.99 -8.58
N TRP A 229 -14.74 4.44 -9.35
CA TRP A 229 -16.05 4.91 -8.88
C TRP A 229 -17.18 4.22 -9.67
N TRP A 230 -18.38 4.14 -9.07
CA TRP A 230 -19.51 3.30 -9.47
C TRP A 230 -20.85 4.07 -9.55
N GLY A 231 -21.93 3.41 -10.00
CA GLY A 231 -23.33 3.85 -9.88
C GLY A 231 -24.35 2.67 -9.83
N PRO A 232 -25.65 2.91 -10.08
CA PRO A 232 -26.72 1.93 -10.34
C PRO A 232 -27.11 1.97 -11.84
N GLN A 233 -28.37 2.00 -12.26
CA GLN A 233 -28.73 2.25 -13.67
C GLN A 233 -29.86 3.27 -13.79
N PHE A 234 -29.76 4.17 -14.78
CA PHE A 234 -30.74 5.22 -15.06
C PHE A 234 -31.13 5.24 -16.53
N SER A 235 -32.37 5.65 -16.80
CA SER A 235 -32.93 5.77 -18.16
C SER A 235 -32.02 6.56 -19.09
N ASP A 236 -31.78 6.06 -20.31
CA ASP A 236 -31.18 6.87 -21.39
C ASP A 236 -32.19 7.82 -22.02
N ASN A 237 -33.49 7.71 -21.72
CA ASN A 237 -34.48 8.68 -22.16
C ASN A 237 -34.50 9.90 -21.23
N LEU A 238 -33.72 10.92 -21.58
CA LEU A 238 -33.67 12.19 -20.84
C LEU A 238 -35.02 12.94 -20.85
N ALA A 239 -35.93 12.65 -21.78
CA ALA A 239 -37.25 13.26 -21.82
C ALA A 239 -38.16 12.81 -20.66
N ASP A 240 -38.04 11.56 -20.19
CA ASP A 240 -38.92 10.98 -19.16
C ASP A 240 -38.64 11.47 -17.74
N ILE A 241 -37.51 12.17 -17.52
CA ILE A 241 -37.09 12.63 -16.19
C ILE A 241 -38.02 13.75 -15.70
N PRO A 242 -38.61 13.69 -14.49
CA PRO A 242 -39.49 14.76 -14.01
C PRO A 242 -38.74 16.08 -13.76
N ILE A 243 -39.44 17.19 -14.01
CA ILE A 243 -39.00 18.54 -13.62
C ILE A 243 -39.01 18.67 -12.10
N GLY A 244 -37.99 19.30 -11.54
CA GLY A 244 -37.81 19.48 -10.10
C GLY A 244 -36.34 19.43 -9.68
N VAL A 245 -36.09 19.67 -8.38
CA VAL A 245 -34.78 19.45 -7.75
C VAL A 245 -34.80 18.07 -7.07
N THR A 246 -33.74 17.30 -7.28
CA THR A 246 -33.45 16.06 -6.55
C THR A 246 -32.13 16.25 -5.80
N THR A 247 -32.06 15.86 -4.53
CA THR A 247 -30.85 15.97 -3.71
C THR A 247 -30.42 14.60 -3.24
N HIS A 248 -29.21 14.18 -3.61
CA HIS A 248 -28.55 13.01 -3.04
C HIS A 248 -27.57 13.47 -1.96
N LYS A 249 -27.37 12.70 -0.89
CA LYS A 249 -26.52 13.07 0.25
C LYS A 249 -25.45 12.02 0.49
N SER A 250 -24.23 12.49 0.72
CA SER A 250 -23.09 11.66 1.09
C SER A 250 -23.24 11.09 2.50
N SER A 251 -22.70 9.90 2.73
CA SER A 251 -22.44 9.39 4.08
C SER A 251 -21.34 10.19 4.79
N GLU A 252 -21.26 10.14 6.12
CA GLU A 252 -20.18 10.79 6.90
C GLU A 252 -18.78 10.34 6.43
N LYS A 253 -18.65 9.08 6.02
CA LYS A 253 -17.41 8.51 5.46
C LYS A 253 -17.06 9.15 4.12
N GLU A 254 -18.02 9.34 3.21
CA GLU A 254 -17.77 10.01 1.93
C GLU A 254 -17.40 11.47 2.15
N ILE A 255 -18.16 12.20 2.99
CA ILE A 255 -17.89 13.59 3.40
C ILE A 255 -16.46 13.73 3.93
N LEU A 256 -15.98 12.78 4.74
CA LEU A 256 -14.61 12.80 5.25
C LEU A 256 -13.58 12.78 4.11
N PHE A 257 -13.77 11.92 3.10
CA PHE A 257 -12.81 11.73 2.01
C PHE A 257 -12.86 12.79 0.91
N ASN A 258 -14.05 13.22 0.48
CA ASN A 258 -14.23 14.10 -0.69
C ASN A 258 -14.78 15.51 -0.35
N ASP A 259 -15.12 15.79 0.91
CA ASP A 259 -15.81 17.01 1.39
C ASP A 259 -17.20 17.30 0.78
N VAL A 260 -17.70 16.47 -0.14
CA VAL A 260 -19.03 16.62 -0.75
C VAL A 260 -20.08 16.21 0.26
N GLN A 261 -20.90 17.15 0.71
CA GLN A 261 -22.03 16.92 1.60
C GLN A 261 -23.22 16.32 0.86
N ASN A 262 -23.52 16.88 -0.30
CA ASN A 262 -24.67 16.54 -1.11
C ASN A 262 -24.42 16.92 -2.58
N THR A 263 -25.28 16.44 -3.47
CA THR A 263 -25.31 16.88 -4.87
C THR A 263 -26.75 17.05 -5.30
N GLU A 264 -27.01 18.17 -5.96
CA GLU A 264 -28.34 18.59 -6.35
C GLU A 264 -28.47 18.60 -7.87
N PHE A 265 -29.54 17.97 -8.36
CA PHE A 265 -29.86 17.79 -9.76
C PHE A 265 -31.18 18.50 -10.04
N TRP A 266 -31.15 19.53 -10.89
CA TRP A 266 -32.31 20.36 -11.19
C TRP A 266 -32.69 20.28 -12.66
N TRP A 267 -33.88 19.75 -12.92
CA TRP A 267 -34.51 19.78 -14.24
C TRP A 267 -35.59 20.85 -14.27
N TYR A 268 -35.59 21.67 -15.34
CA TYR A 268 -36.61 22.69 -15.57
C TYR A 268 -36.76 23.02 -17.06
N GLU A 269 -37.85 23.70 -17.42
CA GLU A 269 -38.07 24.22 -18.76
C GLU A 269 -37.58 25.67 -18.87
N GLN A 270 -36.82 25.97 -19.93
CA GLN A 270 -36.39 27.32 -20.28
C GLN A 270 -36.42 27.49 -21.80
N ASP A 271 -37.08 28.53 -22.29
CA ASP A 271 -37.15 28.87 -23.73
C ASP A 271 -37.63 27.71 -24.64
N ASN A 272 -38.61 26.92 -24.15
CA ASN A 272 -39.12 25.67 -24.75
C ASN A 272 -38.02 24.61 -24.96
N LYS A 273 -37.12 24.49 -23.97
CA LYS A 273 -36.11 23.45 -23.90
C LYS A 273 -36.05 22.90 -22.50
N LYS A 274 -35.79 21.61 -22.40
CA LYS A 274 -35.51 20.95 -21.14
C LYS A 274 -34.05 21.19 -20.74
N THR A 275 -33.86 21.86 -19.61
CA THR A 275 -32.55 22.23 -19.05
C THR A 275 -32.25 21.35 -17.84
N PHE A 276 -30.98 20.97 -17.73
CA PHE A 276 -30.39 20.28 -16.59
C PHE A 276 -29.32 21.18 -15.97
N GLU A 277 -29.38 21.35 -14.65
CA GLU A 277 -28.30 21.88 -13.84
C GLU A 277 -27.93 20.89 -12.74
N CYS A 278 -26.64 20.79 -12.43
CA CYS A 278 -26.10 19.95 -11.37
C CYS A 278 -25.11 20.78 -10.53
N GLU A 279 -25.10 20.58 -9.22
CA GLU A 279 -24.15 21.25 -8.31
C GLU A 279 -23.74 20.30 -7.17
N GLU A 280 -22.44 20.12 -6.95
CA GLU A 280 -21.94 19.48 -5.72
C GLU A 280 -21.79 20.55 -4.63
N VAL A 281 -22.22 20.26 -3.41
CA VAL A 281 -22.13 21.18 -2.28
C VAL A 281 -21.14 20.62 -1.27
N ILE A 282 -20.12 21.40 -0.91
CA ILE A 282 -19.02 20.97 -0.05
C ILE A 282 -19.08 21.58 1.36
N VAL A 283 -18.42 20.94 2.33
CA VAL A 283 -18.36 21.38 3.75
C VAL A 283 -17.01 21.91 4.22
N LYS A 284 -15.97 21.94 3.37
CA LYS A 284 -14.65 22.50 3.71
C LYS A 284 -14.15 23.46 2.63
N PRO A 285 -13.33 24.47 2.99
CA PRO A 285 -12.67 25.34 2.04
C PRO A 285 -11.81 24.55 1.03
N SER A 286 -11.82 25.00 -0.21
CA SER A 286 -11.02 24.41 -1.29
C SER A 286 -9.62 25.03 -1.31
N LEU A 287 -8.67 24.36 -0.64
CA LEU A 287 -7.33 24.89 -0.32
C LEU A 287 -6.46 25.33 -1.52
N GLY A 288 -6.81 24.97 -2.76
CA GLY A 288 -6.18 25.49 -3.98
C GLY A 288 -6.71 26.86 -4.44
N ILE A 289 -7.81 27.36 -3.85
CA ILE A 289 -8.35 28.71 -4.05
C ILE A 289 -7.90 29.60 -2.87
N SER A 290 -8.34 29.27 -1.65
CA SER A 290 -7.94 29.95 -0.41
C SER A 290 -8.31 29.08 0.82
N GLU A 291 -7.93 29.55 2.01
CA GLU A 291 -8.32 28.93 3.28
C GLU A 291 -9.79 29.18 3.68
N SER A 292 -10.53 30.03 2.95
CA SER A 292 -11.88 30.50 3.30
C SER A 292 -12.93 30.33 2.20
N ASN A 293 -12.53 29.95 0.98
CA ASN A 293 -13.42 29.89 -0.18
C ASN A 293 -13.82 28.44 -0.51
N TYR A 294 -15.06 28.25 -0.92
CA TYR A 294 -15.68 26.95 -1.18
C TYR A 294 -16.03 26.87 -2.67
N GLY A 295 -15.27 26.11 -3.45
CA GLY A 295 -15.54 25.93 -4.88
C GLY A 295 -16.42 24.72 -5.14
N CYS A 296 -17.66 24.96 -5.56
CA CYS A 296 -18.65 23.94 -5.91
C CYS A 296 -18.61 23.68 -7.43
N ARG A 297 -18.36 22.44 -7.87
CA ARG A 297 -18.50 22.09 -9.31
C ARG A 297 -19.96 22.15 -9.73
N PHE A 298 -20.18 22.77 -10.87
CA PHE A 298 -21.47 23.02 -11.47
C PHE A 298 -21.48 22.57 -12.93
N VAL A 299 -22.55 21.93 -13.36
CA VAL A 299 -22.80 21.57 -14.77
C VAL A 299 -24.12 22.17 -15.22
N HIS A 300 -24.15 22.65 -16.46
CA HIS A 300 -25.34 23.13 -17.15
C HIS A 300 -25.47 22.43 -18.51
N SER A 301 -26.68 22.02 -18.88
CA SER A 301 -26.95 21.37 -20.17
C SER A 301 -28.35 21.68 -20.69
N MET A 302 -28.49 21.75 -22.02
CA MET A 302 -29.78 21.90 -22.69
C MET A 302 -30.03 20.71 -23.61
N ILE A 303 -31.24 20.15 -23.52
CA ILE A 303 -31.73 19.02 -24.32
C ILE A 303 -32.68 19.56 -25.39
N ASP A 304 -32.57 19.01 -26.61
CA ASP A 304 -33.53 19.27 -27.69
C ASP A 304 -34.71 18.29 -27.55
N GLU A 305 -35.91 18.82 -27.29
CA GLU A 305 -37.13 18.01 -27.09
C GLU A 305 -37.52 17.17 -28.32
N SER A 306 -37.10 17.56 -29.53
CA SER A 306 -37.43 16.85 -30.77
C SER A 306 -36.55 15.64 -31.02
N THR A 307 -35.33 15.62 -30.48
CA THR A 307 -34.37 14.51 -30.62
C THR A 307 -34.13 13.75 -29.31
N SER A 308 -34.51 14.34 -28.16
CA SER A 308 -34.14 13.94 -26.80
C SER A 308 -32.63 13.90 -26.52
N ASN A 309 -31.80 14.46 -27.41
CA ASN A 309 -30.35 14.53 -27.24
C ASN A 309 -29.92 15.87 -26.61
N PRO A 310 -28.88 15.88 -25.76
CA PRO A 310 -28.16 17.09 -25.39
C PRO A 310 -27.53 17.75 -26.63
N PHE A 311 -27.70 19.06 -26.77
CA PHE A 311 -26.99 19.85 -27.81
C PHE A 311 -26.01 20.87 -27.24
N HIS A 312 -26.06 21.10 -25.93
CA HIS A 312 -25.21 22.01 -25.19
C HIS A 312 -24.89 21.40 -23.82
N LEU A 313 -23.62 21.38 -23.44
CA LEU A 313 -23.14 20.88 -22.16
C LEU A 313 -21.91 21.69 -21.74
N ASP A 314 -21.94 22.32 -20.56
CA ASP A 314 -20.78 23.03 -20.02
C ASP A 314 -20.63 22.83 -18.52
N GLY A 315 -19.39 22.96 -18.03
CA GLY A 315 -19.05 22.84 -16.62
C GLY A 315 -18.28 24.06 -16.11
N ALA A 316 -18.50 24.40 -14.86
CA ALA A 316 -17.96 25.58 -14.18
C ALA A 316 -17.71 25.30 -12.69
N ILE A 317 -16.92 26.17 -12.05
CA ILE A 317 -16.89 26.26 -10.58
C ILE A 317 -17.68 27.49 -10.16
N ARG A 318 -18.57 27.33 -9.18
CA ARG A 318 -19.18 28.42 -8.41
C ARG A 318 -18.40 28.55 -7.11
N ILE A 319 -17.72 29.68 -6.91
CA ILE A 319 -16.95 29.93 -5.69
C ILE A 319 -17.80 30.78 -4.74
N TYR A 320 -17.94 30.28 -3.52
CA TYR A 320 -18.60 30.92 -2.38
C TYR A 320 -17.57 31.33 -1.34
N ASP A 321 -17.81 32.45 -0.66
CA ASP A 321 -17.15 32.78 0.61
C ASP A 321 -17.90 32.15 1.79
N GLU A 322 -17.47 32.43 3.03
CA GLU A 322 -18.07 31.84 4.24
C GLU A 322 -19.55 32.20 4.41
N GLU A 323 -19.96 33.44 4.12
CA GLU A 323 -21.38 33.84 4.19
C GLU A 323 -22.19 33.23 3.04
N GLY A 324 -21.62 33.18 1.83
CA GLY A 324 -22.24 32.55 0.66
C GLY A 324 -22.48 31.05 0.85
N ILE A 325 -21.51 30.31 1.39
CA ILE A 325 -21.66 28.85 1.56
C ILE A 325 -22.63 28.51 2.70
N LEU A 326 -22.64 29.30 3.79
CA LEU A 326 -23.63 29.16 4.87
C LEU A 326 -25.05 29.29 4.33
N ASN A 327 -25.31 30.34 3.53
CA ASN A 327 -26.59 30.50 2.85
C ASN A 327 -26.87 29.35 1.87
N ARG A 328 -25.85 28.83 1.16
CA ARG A 328 -26.00 27.72 0.20
C ARG A 328 -26.36 26.38 0.86
N TRP A 329 -25.98 26.14 2.11
CA TRP A 329 -26.38 24.94 2.85
C TRP A 329 -27.88 24.94 3.26
N ASP A 330 -28.49 26.13 3.38
CA ASP A 330 -29.90 26.29 3.80
C ASP A 330 -30.91 26.38 2.63
N VAL A 331 -30.44 26.48 1.38
CA VAL A 331 -31.30 26.61 0.18
C VAL A 331 -30.90 25.62 -0.92
N ASP A 332 -31.86 25.20 -1.74
CA ASP A 332 -31.58 24.39 -2.93
C ASP A 332 -30.96 25.22 -4.07
N ILE A 333 -30.44 24.55 -5.10
CA ILE A 333 -29.84 25.12 -6.31
C ILE A 333 -30.75 26.13 -7.02
N LYS A 334 -32.08 25.91 -6.93
CA LYS A 334 -33.11 26.81 -7.45
C LYS A 334 -33.24 28.10 -6.61
N GLY A 335 -33.05 28.01 -5.29
CA GLY A 335 -33.03 29.13 -4.34
C GLY A 335 -31.67 29.84 -4.20
N SER A 336 -30.56 29.18 -4.57
CA SER A 336 -29.18 29.63 -4.36
C SER A 336 -28.77 30.94 -5.06
N GLY A 337 -29.58 31.43 -5.99
CA GLY A 337 -29.32 32.68 -6.71
C GLY A 337 -28.16 32.55 -7.71
N LYS A 338 -27.52 33.67 -8.04
CA LYS A 338 -26.41 33.75 -9.02
C LYS A 338 -25.23 34.61 -8.53
N ASN A 339 -25.18 34.93 -7.23
CA ASN A 339 -24.16 35.79 -6.64
C ASN A 339 -22.95 34.96 -6.17
N THR A 340 -22.20 34.45 -7.13
CA THR A 340 -21.02 33.59 -6.93
C THR A 340 -19.92 34.03 -7.89
N ASP A 341 -18.65 33.84 -7.55
CA ASP A 341 -17.58 33.95 -8.55
C ASP A 341 -17.64 32.72 -9.48
N TYR A 342 -18.22 32.93 -10.67
CA TYR A 342 -18.59 31.88 -11.63
C TYR A 342 -17.50 31.69 -12.69
N ASN A 343 -16.82 30.55 -12.64
CA ASN A 343 -15.65 30.24 -13.47
C ASN A 343 -15.96 29.07 -14.42
N LYS A 344 -16.37 29.37 -15.67
CA LYS A 344 -16.61 28.34 -16.69
C LYS A 344 -15.30 27.69 -17.12
N LEU A 345 -15.27 26.36 -17.15
CA LEU A 345 -14.06 25.55 -17.40
C LEU A 345 -14.03 24.85 -18.75
N TRP A 346 -15.17 24.37 -19.22
CA TRP A 346 -15.26 23.60 -20.45
C TRP A 346 -16.66 23.69 -21.03
N ARG A 347 -16.77 23.48 -22.35
CA ARG A 347 -18.03 23.55 -23.09
C ARG A 347 -18.00 22.66 -24.32
N LEU A 348 -19.11 21.97 -24.57
CA LEU A 348 -19.46 21.28 -25.81
C LEU A 348 -20.75 21.88 -26.38
N ASP A 349 -20.77 22.09 -27.70
CA ASP A 349 -21.97 22.42 -28.48
C ASP A 349 -22.02 21.53 -29.73
N GLY A 350 -23.16 20.90 -30.04
CA GLY A 350 -23.31 20.08 -31.24
C GLY A 350 -24.16 18.83 -31.02
N ASP A 351 -23.90 17.76 -31.77
CA ASP A 351 -24.58 16.46 -31.62
C ASP A 351 -23.88 15.62 -30.53
N ILE A 352 -24.37 15.67 -29.29
CA ILE A 352 -23.82 14.95 -28.14
C ILE A 352 -24.75 13.76 -27.83
N SER A 353 -24.22 12.53 -27.75
CA SER A 353 -25.05 11.39 -27.34
C SER A 353 -25.31 11.39 -25.82
N VAL A 354 -26.43 10.79 -25.39
CA VAL A 354 -26.75 10.64 -23.96
C VAL A 354 -25.66 9.88 -23.20
N SER A 355 -25.02 8.90 -23.84
CA SER A 355 -23.90 8.15 -23.24
C SER A 355 -22.70 9.04 -22.96
N GLU A 356 -22.26 9.82 -23.95
CA GLU A 356 -21.15 10.78 -23.82
C GLU A 356 -21.45 11.86 -22.76
N TRP A 357 -22.69 12.32 -22.71
CA TRP A 357 -23.17 13.28 -21.72
C TRP A 357 -23.10 12.72 -20.29
N LYS A 358 -23.64 11.51 -20.04
CA LYS A 358 -23.57 10.85 -18.73
C LYS A 358 -22.12 10.60 -18.29
N GLU A 359 -21.30 10.11 -19.21
CA GLU A 359 -19.89 9.77 -18.97
C GLU A 359 -19.06 11.02 -18.61
N LEU A 360 -19.18 12.11 -19.38
CA LEU A 360 -18.47 13.36 -19.11
C LEU A 360 -18.86 13.98 -17.78
N ILE A 361 -20.15 13.99 -17.43
CA ILE A 361 -20.60 14.56 -16.14
C ILE A 361 -20.07 13.70 -14.99
N SER A 362 -20.18 12.37 -15.10
CA SER A 362 -19.66 11.43 -14.09
C SER A 362 -18.15 11.55 -13.90
N HIS A 363 -17.39 11.78 -14.98
CA HIS A 363 -15.95 12.04 -14.87
C HIS A 363 -15.63 13.44 -14.35
N TYR A 364 -16.39 14.48 -14.70
CA TYR A 364 -16.15 15.85 -14.26
C TYR A 364 -16.25 15.97 -12.73
N TYR A 365 -17.28 15.34 -12.15
CA TYR A 365 -17.51 15.20 -10.71
C TYR A 365 -16.61 14.13 -10.06
N ARG A 366 -15.30 14.21 -10.31
CA ARG A 366 -14.28 13.31 -9.72
C ARG A 366 -14.44 13.24 -8.19
N ASP A 367 -14.36 12.01 -7.66
CA ASP A 367 -14.57 11.62 -6.25
C ASP A 367 -16.03 11.67 -5.73
N ASN A 368 -17.01 12.10 -6.54
CA ASN A 368 -18.41 12.24 -6.13
C ASN A 368 -19.26 11.07 -6.64
N THR A 369 -19.54 10.13 -5.74
CA THR A 369 -20.36 8.92 -5.96
C THR A 369 -21.83 9.23 -6.26
N LEU A 370 -22.34 10.40 -5.85
CA LEU A 370 -23.76 10.76 -5.96
C LEU A 370 -24.19 11.05 -7.40
N VAL A 371 -23.27 11.56 -8.23
CA VAL A 371 -23.50 11.73 -9.68
C VAL A 371 -23.58 10.38 -10.38
N GLY A 372 -22.75 9.41 -9.94
CA GLY A 372 -22.92 8.00 -10.28
C GLY A 372 -24.29 7.49 -9.83
N GLU A 373 -24.67 7.70 -8.57
CA GLU A 373 -25.97 7.28 -8.00
C GLU A 373 -27.17 7.73 -8.83
N TYR A 374 -27.13 8.97 -9.34
CA TYR A 374 -28.19 9.55 -10.15
C TYR A 374 -28.28 8.99 -11.59
N PHE A 375 -27.15 8.57 -12.19
CA PHE A 375 -27.06 8.19 -13.63
C PHE A 375 -26.72 6.72 -13.96
N GLY A 376 -25.96 6.04 -13.10
CA GLY A 376 -25.31 4.74 -13.34
C GLY A 376 -23.78 4.76 -13.42
N GLY A 377 -23.07 3.64 -13.67
CA GLY A 377 -23.51 2.28 -13.97
C GLY A 377 -23.31 1.25 -12.83
N GLU A 378 -24.16 0.20 -12.79
CA GLU A 378 -24.27 -0.80 -11.72
C GLU A 378 -22.93 -1.50 -11.40
N ASP A 379 -22.59 -1.61 -10.12
CA ASP A 379 -21.44 -2.41 -9.68
C ASP A 379 -21.82 -3.87 -9.38
N SER A 380 -21.41 -4.78 -10.26
CA SER A 380 -21.53 -6.24 -10.07
C SER A 380 -20.60 -6.80 -8.98
N GLN A 381 -19.66 -6.00 -8.46
CA GLN A 381 -18.72 -6.35 -7.39
C GLN A 381 -18.88 -5.47 -6.13
N LYS A 382 -20.06 -4.88 -5.95
CA LYS A 382 -20.44 -4.00 -4.81
C LYS A 382 -20.26 -4.63 -3.41
N SER A 383 -19.99 -5.93 -3.33
CA SER A 383 -19.66 -6.65 -2.09
C SER A 383 -18.26 -6.36 -1.53
N PHE A 384 -17.38 -5.65 -2.25
CA PHE A 384 -16.11 -5.18 -1.69
C PHE A 384 -16.33 -3.98 -0.76
N GLN A 385 -16.89 -4.24 0.42
CA GLN A 385 -16.61 -3.43 1.60
C GLN A 385 -15.14 -3.69 1.96
N PRO A 386 -14.27 -2.68 2.10
CA PRO A 386 -13.05 -2.90 2.88
C PRO A 386 -13.49 -3.31 4.29
N GLU A 387 -13.04 -4.46 4.79
CA GLU A 387 -13.34 -4.93 6.16
C GLU A 387 -13.06 -3.77 7.12
N ILE A 388 -14.11 -3.13 7.63
CA ILE A 388 -14.00 -2.32 8.84
C ILE A 388 -13.60 -3.35 9.89
N LEU A 389 -12.46 -3.14 10.56
CA LEU A 389 -11.99 -4.02 11.64
C LEU A 389 -12.82 -3.84 12.93
N GLU A 390 -14.13 -3.64 12.79
CA GLU A 390 -15.09 -3.92 13.83
C GLU A 390 -15.25 -5.45 13.91
N LYS A 391 -15.13 -5.98 15.13
CA LYS A 391 -15.40 -7.40 15.38
C LYS A 391 -16.91 -7.64 15.26
N GLU A 392 -17.39 -7.94 14.05
CA GLU A 392 -18.77 -8.41 13.83
C GLU A 392 -18.96 -9.90 14.16
N ASP A 393 -17.89 -10.64 14.45
CA ASP A 393 -17.98 -12.00 15.01
C ASP A 393 -17.83 -11.97 16.54
N ASP A 394 -18.89 -12.38 17.25
CA ASP A 394 -18.86 -12.79 18.67
C ASP A 394 -17.98 -14.05 18.90
N LYS A 395 -17.50 -14.68 17.82
CA LYS A 395 -16.60 -15.83 17.80
C LYS A 395 -15.16 -15.36 17.68
N ILE A 396 -14.35 -15.61 18.72
CA ILE A 396 -12.92 -15.34 18.70
C ILE A 396 -12.23 -16.41 17.82
N PRO A 397 -11.59 -16.06 16.68
CA PRO A 397 -10.97 -17.06 15.82
C PRO A 397 -9.86 -17.83 16.53
N LEU A 398 -9.66 -19.11 16.18
CA LEU A 398 -8.58 -19.95 16.75
C LEU A 398 -7.16 -19.39 16.51
N SER A 399 -6.99 -18.53 15.51
CA SER A 399 -5.74 -17.77 15.26
C SER A 399 -5.50 -16.62 16.25
N GLU A 400 -6.47 -16.24 17.09
CA GLU A 400 -6.22 -15.39 18.25
C GLU A 400 -5.61 -16.16 19.45
N TYR A 401 -5.65 -17.50 19.43
CA TYR A 401 -5.11 -18.36 20.49
C TYR A 401 -3.79 -19.04 20.11
N SER A 402 -3.72 -19.65 18.92
CA SER A 402 -2.53 -20.38 18.41
C SER A 402 -1.73 -19.55 17.40
N PRO A 403 -0.41 -19.82 17.24
CA PRO A 403 0.35 -19.35 16.08
C PRO A 403 -0.35 -19.57 14.74
N SER A 404 -0.06 -18.67 13.81
CA SER A 404 -0.23 -18.87 12.37
C SER A 404 0.36 -20.21 11.97
N TYR A 405 -0.38 -20.97 11.18
CA TYR A 405 -0.08 -22.37 10.88
C TYR A 405 -0.17 -22.59 9.38
N MET A 406 0.79 -23.34 8.84
CA MET A 406 0.85 -23.70 7.41
C MET A 406 0.90 -25.23 7.29
N LYS A 407 0.16 -25.82 6.35
CA LYS A 407 0.19 -27.25 6.03
C LYS A 407 1.22 -27.56 4.94
N LYS A 408 1.62 -28.82 4.87
CA LYS A 408 2.26 -29.38 3.66
C LYS A 408 1.36 -29.15 2.45
N GLY A 409 1.90 -28.58 1.39
CA GLY A 409 1.20 -28.23 0.15
C GLY A 409 0.54 -26.85 0.12
N GLU A 410 0.63 -26.04 1.19
CA GLU A 410 0.19 -24.63 1.18
C GLU A 410 1.29 -23.66 0.69
N GLY A 411 2.46 -24.21 0.36
CA GLY A 411 3.60 -23.52 -0.22
C GLY A 411 4.38 -22.69 0.79
N VAL A 412 5.29 -21.88 0.27
CA VAL A 412 6.17 -21.02 1.07
C VAL A 412 5.66 -19.58 1.05
N ARG A 413 5.82 -18.83 2.14
CA ARG A 413 5.72 -17.37 2.16
C ARG A 413 7.12 -16.80 2.21
N ILE A 414 7.37 -15.73 1.46
CA ILE A 414 8.69 -15.09 1.39
C ILE A 414 8.52 -13.60 1.60
N ALA A 415 9.42 -12.98 2.36
CA ALA A 415 9.54 -11.53 2.42
C ALA A 415 10.97 -11.11 2.05
N LEU A 416 11.09 -10.18 1.11
CA LEU A 416 12.33 -9.47 0.81
C LEU A 416 12.24 -8.07 1.40
N SER A 417 13.18 -7.71 2.28
CA SER A 417 13.32 -6.32 2.72
C SER A 417 14.76 -5.81 2.69
N TYR A 418 14.92 -4.52 2.43
CA TYR A 418 16.21 -3.84 2.42
C TYR A 418 16.50 -3.13 3.76
N LYS A 419 17.79 -3.00 4.09
CA LYS A 419 18.33 -2.37 5.32
C LYS A 419 19.64 -1.66 4.99
N ASP A 420 20.00 -0.65 5.77
CA ASP A 420 21.27 0.07 5.57
C ASP A 420 22.48 -0.83 5.88
N ILE A 421 23.52 -0.74 5.04
CA ILE A 421 24.85 -1.25 5.40
C ILE A 421 25.34 -0.45 6.61
N VAL A 422 25.75 -1.14 7.67
CA VAL A 422 26.26 -0.48 8.87
C VAL A 422 27.79 -0.47 8.86
N PRO A 423 28.44 0.71 8.77
CA PRO A 423 29.89 0.82 8.64
C PRO A 423 30.67 0.16 9.80
N ASN A 424 31.92 -0.23 9.51
CA ASN A 424 32.90 -0.75 10.47
C ASN A 424 32.47 -2.05 11.20
N LYS A 425 31.55 -2.85 10.63
CA LYS A 425 31.24 -4.19 11.12
C LYS A 425 32.24 -5.22 10.58
N LYS A 426 32.40 -6.32 11.32
CA LYS A 426 33.20 -7.48 10.89
C LYS A 426 32.44 -8.28 9.82
N SER A 427 33.17 -8.70 8.79
CA SER A 427 32.75 -9.65 7.76
C SER A 427 32.45 -11.04 8.33
N GLY A 428 31.83 -11.90 7.52
CA GLY A 428 31.42 -13.27 7.89
C GLY A 428 30.08 -13.33 8.61
N ARG A 429 29.76 -14.50 9.17
CA ARG A 429 28.41 -14.82 9.67
C ARG A 429 28.15 -14.35 11.11
N LYS A 430 27.00 -13.72 11.36
CA LYS A 430 26.58 -13.27 12.70
C LYS A 430 25.07 -13.37 12.94
N ILE A 431 24.68 -13.90 14.09
CA ILE A 431 23.28 -13.86 14.54
C ILE A 431 22.88 -12.43 14.95
N ARG A 432 21.77 -11.93 14.41
CA ARG A 432 21.01 -10.79 14.91
C ARG A 432 19.79 -11.33 15.65
N VAL A 433 19.84 -11.27 16.99
CA VAL A 433 18.69 -11.65 17.82
C VAL A 433 17.59 -10.62 17.63
N THR A 434 16.47 -11.05 17.03
CA THR A 434 15.33 -10.21 16.66
C THR A 434 14.22 -10.20 17.71
N HIS A 435 14.23 -11.13 18.67
CA HIS A 435 13.16 -11.32 19.66
C HIS A 435 13.67 -11.25 21.10
N SER A 436 12.76 -10.91 22.01
CA SER A 436 13.01 -10.95 23.45
C SER A 436 11.75 -11.32 24.21
N LEU A 437 11.91 -12.07 25.30
CA LEU A 437 10.87 -12.40 26.25
C LEU A 437 10.90 -11.39 27.41
N ILE A 438 9.74 -11.07 27.98
CA ILE A 438 9.63 -10.25 29.19
C ILE A 438 9.33 -11.19 30.36
N ASN A 439 10.35 -11.53 31.15
CA ASN A 439 10.12 -12.07 32.48
C ASN A 439 9.95 -10.87 33.43
N SER A 440 9.06 -10.99 34.42
CA SER A 440 8.61 -10.06 35.49
C SER A 440 9.49 -8.85 35.93
N LYS A 441 10.80 -8.81 35.65
CA LYS A 441 11.70 -7.67 35.92
C LYS A 441 12.73 -7.35 34.80
N ARG A 442 12.79 -8.10 33.69
CA ARG A 442 13.83 -7.93 32.65
C ARG A 442 13.41 -8.50 31.28
N SER A 443 13.73 -7.76 30.21
CA SER A 443 13.71 -8.28 28.84
C SER A 443 14.95 -9.16 28.56
N VAL A 444 14.71 -10.37 28.05
CA VAL A 444 15.71 -11.42 27.80
C VAL A 444 15.74 -11.73 26.31
N ARG A 445 16.89 -11.56 25.67
CA ARG A 445 17.10 -11.88 24.25
C ARG A 445 17.45 -13.35 24.10
N TYR A 446 16.88 -14.03 23.11
CA TYR A 446 17.04 -15.48 22.96
C TYR A 446 17.18 -15.94 21.50
N ILE A 447 17.61 -17.18 21.32
CA ILE A 447 17.47 -17.97 20.10
C ILE A 447 16.77 -19.29 20.43
N GLU A 448 16.01 -19.84 19.48
CA GLU A 448 15.36 -21.15 19.67
C GLU A 448 16.40 -22.28 19.65
N SER A 449 16.23 -23.31 20.47
CA SER A 449 17.21 -24.38 20.74
C SER A 449 17.73 -25.07 19.48
N ASP A 450 16.88 -25.32 18.49
CA ASP A 450 17.27 -25.96 17.22
C ASP A 450 18.23 -25.10 16.37
N THR A 451 18.38 -23.80 16.68
CA THR A 451 19.46 -22.96 16.12
C THR A 451 20.86 -23.51 16.42
N LEU A 452 21.02 -24.25 17.54
CA LEU A 452 22.28 -24.91 17.89
C LEU A 452 22.73 -25.90 16.81
N GLU A 453 21.80 -26.55 16.11
CA GLU A 453 22.12 -27.52 15.05
C GLU A 453 22.74 -26.84 13.82
N ILE A 454 22.28 -25.63 13.47
CA ILE A 454 22.91 -24.79 12.43
C ILE A 454 24.34 -24.41 12.87
N ILE A 455 24.50 -23.91 14.11
CA ILE A 455 25.80 -23.51 14.67
C ILE A 455 26.80 -24.67 14.63
N LYS A 456 26.36 -25.88 15.03
CA LYS A 456 27.19 -27.09 15.04
C LYS A 456 27.54 -27.58 13.64
N ARG A 457 26.61 -27.53 12.69
CA ARG A 457 26.85 -27.91 11.29
C ARG A 457 27.83 -27.00 10.60
N LEU A 458 27.73 -25.69 10.80
CA LEU A 458 28.72 -24.72 10.35
C LEU A 458 30.10 -25.07 10.95
N ARG A 459 30.18 -25.23 12.28
CA ARG A 459 31.44 -25.57 12.95
C ARG A 459 32.06 -26.89 12.48
N LYS A 460 31.25 -27.92 12.20
CA LYS A 460 31.68 -29.21 11.61
C LYS A 460 32.34 -29.04 10.23
N ARG A 461 32.01 -27.99 9.47
CA ARG A 461 32.62 -27.64 8.16
C ARG A 461 33.85 -26.73 8.27
N GLY A 462 34.23 -26.30 9.47
CA GLY A 462 35.24 -25.26 9.68
C GLY A 462 34.70 -23.83 9.58
N GLU A 463 33.39 -23.65 9.37
CA GLU A 463 32.75 -22.34 9.27
C GLU A 463 32.54 -21.71 10.65
N SER A 464 32.51 -20.37 10.68
CA SER A 464 32.26 -19.59 11.90
C SER A 464 30.95 -18.82 11.86
N LEU A 465 30.27 -18.75 13.01
CA LEU A 465 29.04 -17.98 13.22
C LEU A 465 29.10 -17.31 14.59
N SER A 466 29.07 -15.98 14.62
CA SER A 466 29.11 -15.20 15.86
C SER A 466 27.72 -15.09 16.49
N VAL A 467 27.56 -15.61 17.70
CA VAL A 467 26.38 -15.37 18.55
C VAL A 467 26.62 -14.14 19.45
N PRO A 468 25.69 -13.18 19.57
CA PRO A 468 25.85 -12.05 20.50
C PRO A 468 25.97 -12.51 21.97
N PRO A 469 26.79 -11.85 22.80
CA PRO A 469 26.84 -12.13 24.24
C PRO A 469 25.50 -11.79 24.90
N ASN A 470 25.16 -12.47 25.99
CA ASN A 470 23.87 -12.35 26.69
C ASN A 470 22.69 -12.68 25.74
N THR A 471 22.73 -13.89 25.18
CA THR A 471 21.68 -14.50 24.36
C THR A 471 21.35 -15.84 25.00
N GLU A 472 20.12 -16.01 25.48
CA GLU A 472 19.67 -17.26 26.08
C GLU A 472 19.23 -18.27 25.00
N ILE A 473 19.17 -19.54 25.38
CA ILE A 473 18.64 -20.62 24.55
C ILE A 473 17.25 -20.95 25.10
N VAL A 474 16.24 -20.91 24.23
CA VAL A 474 14.85 -21.22 24.59
C VAL A 474 14.39 -22.44 23.80
N ALA A 475 13.88 -23.45 24.49
CA ALA A 475 13.15 -24.56 23.90
C ALA A 475 11.66 -24.26 23.94
N TYR A 476 11.01 -24.32 22.78
CA TYR A 476 9.57 -24.39 22.64
C TYR A 476 9.25 -25.85 22.29
N GLU A 477 8.39 -26.51 23.07
CA GLU A 477 8.07 -27.93 22.84
C GLU A 477 6.93 -28.08 21.81
N ASP A 478 7.10 -27.47 20.64
CA ASP A 478 6.24 -27.58 19.46
C ASP A 478 7.07 -27.87 18.19
N LEU A 479 6.42 -28.30 17.10
CA LEU A 479 7.05 -28.45 15.78
C LEU A 479 6.93 -27.16 14.96
N VAL A 480 7.08 -26.02 15.63
CA VAL A 480 7.33 -24.73 14.99
C VAL A 480 8.77 -24.34 15.30
N THR A 481 9.50 -23.75 14.35
CA THR A 481 10.88 -23.30 14.63
C THR A 481 11.17 -21.98 13.95
N ASN A 482 11.34 -20.92 14.73
CA ASN A 482 11.76 -19.63 14.20
C ASN A 482 13.27 -19.45 14.37
N PHE A 483 14.02 -19.70 13.31
CA PHE A 483 15.44 -19.41 13.28
C PHE A 483 15.69 -17.90 13.32
N PRO A 484 16.70 -17.43 14.08
CA PRO A 484 17.02 -16.01 14.17
C PRO A 484 17.60 -15.50 12.84
N MET A 485 17.67 -14.18 12.71
CA MET A 485 18.30 -13.58 11.54
C MET A 485 19.81 -13.83 11.52
N ILE A 486 20.31 -14.45 10.45
CA ILE A 486 21.73 -14.69 10.22
C ILE A 486 22.22 -13.70 9.17
N LEU A 487 23.17 -12.84 9.57
CA LEU A 487 23.80 -11.83 8.73
C LEU A 487 25.06 -12.40 8.08
N HIS A 488 25.25 -12.15 6.79
CA HIS A 488 26.43 -12.52 6.01
C HIS A 488 27.01 -11.23 5.41
N ARG A 489 28.31 -10.99 5.57
CA ARG A 489 28.97 -9.69 5.31
C ARG A 489 30.35 -9.79 4.68
N GLY A 490 30.74 -8.76 3.93
CA GLY A 490 31.98 -8.69 3.18
C GLY A 490 31.95 -9.49 1.89
N GLU A 491 33.12 -9.62 1.24
CA GLU A 491 33.28 -10.15 -0.13
C GLU A 491 32.64 -11.53 -0.37
N ASN A 492 32.60 -12.40 0.64
CA ASN A 492 32.02 -13.75 0.54
C ASN A 492 30.54 -13.82 1.00
N ALA A 493 29.83 -12.70 1.17
CA ALA A 493 28.50 -12.68 1.80
C ALA A 493 27.48 -13.62 1.13
N VAL A 494 27.48 -13.71 -0.21
CA VAL A 494 26.56 -14.57 -0.98
C VAL A 494 26.91 -16.04 -0.79
N ASP A 495 28.19 -16.42 -0.94
CA ASP A 495 28.66 -17.80 -0.72
C ASP A 495 28.39 -18.23 0.73
N ASP A 496 28.68 -17.35 1.69
CA ASP A 496 28.46 -17.60 3.10
C ASP A 496 26.97 -17.85 3.41
N ALA A 497 26.07 -17.13 2.74
CA ALA A 497 24.62 -17.27 2.84
C ALA A 497 24.10 -18.57 2.18
N ASN A 498 24.63 -18.93 1.01
CA ASN A 498 24.29 -20.18 0.32
C ASN A 498 24.74 -21.41 1.13
N VAL A 499 25.89 -21.36 1.81
CA VAL A 499 26.32 -22.40 2.76
C VAL A 499 25.37 -22.51 3.98
N THR A 500 24.89 -21.38 4.51
CA THR A 500 23.90 -21.36 5.60
C THR A 500 22.56 -21.95 5.14
N LEU A 501 22.09 -21.61 3.94
CA LEU A 501 20.88 -22.17 3.33
C LEU A 501 20.98 -23.69 3.16
N GLY A 502 22.08 -24.21 2.60
CA GLY A 502 22.28 -25.65 2.45
C GLY A 502 22.22 -26.41 3.79
N ILE A 503 22.74 -25.82 4.87
CA ILE A 503 22.63 -26.38 6.22
C ILE A 503 21.19 -26.40 6.75
N ILE A 504 20.38 -25.40 6.43
CA ILE A 504 18.95 -25.37 6.78
C ILE A 504 18.17 -26.41 5.98
N LEU A 505 18.45 -26.56 4.68
CA LEU A 505 17.83 -27.58 3.83
C LEU A 505 18.17 -29.00 4.30
N GLU A 506 19.42 -29.27 4.69
CA GLU A 506 19.81 -30.56 5.30
C GLU A 506 19.10 -30.86 6.62
N LEU A 507 18.76 -29.84 7.42
CA LEU A 507 17.94 -30.02 8.62
C LEU A 507 16.49 -30.35 8.24
N CYS A 508 15.93 -29.66 7.24
CA CYS A 508 14.61 -29.96 6.68
C CYS A 508 14.54 -31.40 6.16
N GLU A 509 15.56 -31.88 5.44
CA GLU A 509 15.64 -33.26 4.98
C GLU A 509 15.65 -34.28 6.13
N LEU A 510 16.35 -33.98 7.23
CA LEU A 510 16.45 -34.89 8.37
C LEU A 510 15.14 -34.94 9.16
N TRP A 511 14.45 -33.81 9.29
CA TRP A 511 13.11 -33.73 9.86
C TRP A 511 12.08 -34.45 8.96
N SER A 512 12.13 -34.24 7.64
CA SER A 512 11.31 -34.96 6.65
C SER A 512 11.50 -36.48 6.75
N LYS A 513 12.75 -36.97 6.81
CA LYS A 513 13.08 -38.41 6.97
C LYS A 513 12.57 -39.02 8.29
N ARG A 514 12.22 -38.19 9.28
CA ARG A 514 11.64 -38.60 10.57
C ARG A 514 10.11 -38.49 10.58
N ASN A 515 9.50 -37.94 9.53
CA ASN A 515 8.10 -37.53 9.44
C ASN A 515 7.71 -36.45 10.48
N ASP A 516 8.63 -35.56 10.84
CA ASP A 516 8.32 -34.36 11.62
C ASP A 516 7.33 -33.49 10.80
N ASP A 517 6.08 -33.33 11.25
CA ASP A 517 5.16 -32.30 10.72
C ASP A 517 5.61 -30.94 11.27
N ARG A 518 6.67 -30.36 10.69
CA ARG A 518 7.33 -29.14 11.16
C ARG A 518 7.16 -27.96 10.22
N THR A 519 6.88 -26.79 10.78
CA THR A 519 6.92 -25.50 10.09
C THR A 519 8.05 -24.63 10.60
N ILE A 520 8.79 -23.98 9.71
CA ILE A 520 9.94 -23.15 10.07
C ILE A 520 9.83 -21.72 9.53
N THR A 521 10.45 -20.77 10.22
CA THR A 521 10.91 -19.52 9.60
C THR A 521 12.43 -19.44 9.64
N PHE A 522 13.02 -18.87 8.59
CA PHE A 522 14.44 -18.49 8.60
C PHE A 522 14.67 -17.18 7.85
N ASN A 523 15.72 -16.48 8.28
CA ASN A 523 15.94 -15.08 7.97
C ASN A 523 17.40 -14.87 7.59
N ILE A 524 17.71 -14.89 6.29
CA ILE A 524 19.06 -14.76 5.77
C ILE A 524 19.26 -13.35 5.25
N SER A 525 20.24 -12.64 5.82
CA SER A 525 20.63 -11.31 5.35
C SER A 525 21.96 -11.38 4.60
N VAL A 526 22.00 -10.78 3.42
CA VAL A 526 23.14 -10.72 2.51
C VAL A 526 23.52 -9.25 2.32
N GLU A 527 24.78 -8.93 2.51
CA GLU A 527 25.34 -7.60 2.23
C GLU A 527 25.69 -7.48 0.74
N TYR A 528 25.09 -6.52 0.05
CA TYR A 528 25.38 -6.15 -1.33
C TYR A 528 26.15 -4.81 -1.37
N GLU A 529 26.30 -4.19 -2.54
CA GLU A 529 27.11 -2.98 -2.73
C GLU A 529 26.52 -1.75 -2.01
N SER A 530 25.20 -1.53 -2.11
CA SER A 530 24.52 -0.36 -1.56
C SER A 530 23.73 -0.65 -0.27
N LYS A 531 23.27 -1.89 -0.10
CA LYS A 531 22.27 -2.28 0.92
C LYS A 531 22.47 -3.70 1.47
N GLU A 532 22.00 -3.95 2.69
CA GLU A 532 21.75 -5.29 3.23
C GLU A 532 20.37 -5.76 2.76
N ALA A 533 20.29 -6.82 1.95
CA ALA A 533 19.04 -7.51 1.66
C ALA A 533 18.72 -8.53 2.76
N VAL A 534 17.45 -8.72 3.07
CA VAL A 534 16.94 -9.71 4.02
C VAL A 534 15.92 -10.59 3.29
N PHE A 535 16.32 -11.83 3.02
CA PHE A 535 15.47 -12.88 2.48
C PHE A 535 14.91 -13.69 3.65
N SER A 536 13.61 -13.56 3.86
CA SER A 536 12.87 -14.21 4.93
C SER A 536 11.92 -15.25 4.35
N PHE A 537 11.90 -16.45 4.90
CA PHE A 537 11.09 -17.57 4.42
C PHE A 537 10.26 -18.14 5.58
N ALA A 538 9.03 -18.56 5.28
CA ALA A 538 8.17 -19.29 6.21
C ALA A 538 7.40 -20.40 5.47
N GLY A 539 7.35 -21.61 6.02
CA GLY A 539 6.63 -22.71 5.39
C GLY A 539 6.77 -24.04 6.12
N HIS A 540 6.06 -25.05 5.63
CA HIS A 540 6.27 -26.44 6.02
C HIS A 540 7.61 -26.95 5.46
N ILE A 541 8.35 -27.79 6.21
CA ILE A 541 9.70 -28.23 5.80
C ILE A 541 9.74 -28.88 4.41
N GLU A 542 8.71 -29.62 4.03
CA GLU A 542 8.59 -30.25 2.70
C GLU A 542 8.42 -29.22 1.59
N ASP A 543 7.66 -28.15 1.84
CA ASP A 543 7.39 -27.11 0.86
C ASP A 543 8.62 -26.21 0.68
N ILE A 544 9.40 -26.01 1.75
CA ILE A 544 10.75 -25.42 1.67
C ILE A 544 11.66 -26.29 0.80
N LEU A 545 11.71 -27.61 1.02
CA LEU A 545 12.52 -28.51 0.19
C LEU A 545 12.10 -28.49 -1.29
N ILE A 546 10.80 -28.48 -1.59
CA ILE A 546 10.27 -28.37 -2.95
C ILE A 546 10.73 -27.07 -3.63
N LEU A 547 10.60 -25.92 -2.95
CA LEU A 547 10.99 -24.62 -3.52
C LEU A 547 12.47 -24.55 -3.89
N PHE A 548 13.34 -25.18 -3.10
CA PHE A 548 14.80 -25.15 -3.31
C PHE A 548 15.35 -26.35 -4.10
N ASN A 549 14.51 -27.30 -4.51
CA ASN A 549 14.93 -28.55 -5.16
C ASN A 549 15.71 -28.33 -6.47
N ASP A 550 15.37 -27.29 -7.24
CA ASP A 550 16.02 -26.99 -8.52
C ASP A 550 17.29 -26.14 -8.39
N GLY A 551 17.81 -25.97 -7.17
CA GLY A 551 19.08 -25.26 -6.93
C GLY A 551 18.94 -23.74 -6.88
N LEU A 552 17.81 -23.23 -6.38
CA LEU A 552 17.61 -21.81 -6.12
C LEU A 552 18.67 -21.31 -5.10
N LEU A 553 19.51 -20.36 -5.51
CA LEU A 553 20.55 -19.72 -4.69
C LEU A 553 20.24 -18.23 -4.49
N PHE A 554 20.95 -17.57 -3.56
CA PHE A 554 20.86 -16.11 -3.44
C PHE A 554 21.52 -15.39 -4.64
N PRO A 555 21.03 -14.20 -5.02
CA PRO A 555 21.62 -13.40 -6.11
C PRO A 555 23.10 -13.12 -5.88
N ASN A 556 23.93 -13.27 -6.92
CA ASN A 556 25.36 -13.00 -6.85
C ASN A 556 25.67 -11.50 -6.74
N ASN A 557 24.92 -10.67 -7.43
CA ASN A 557 25.06 -9.21 -7.42
C ASN A 557 23.74 -8.53 -7.05
N GLU A 558 23.81 -7.26 -6.64
CA GLU A 558 22.62 -6.47 -6.31
C GLU A 558 21.66 -6.30 -7.50
N SER A 559 22.23 -6.20 -8.72
CA SER A 559 21.47 -6.16 -9.98
C SER A 559 20.60 -7.38 -10.24
N ASP A 560 20.98 -8.53 -9.67
CA ASP A 560 20.40 -9.83 -9.99
C ASP A 560 19.20 -10.15 -9.08
N VAL A 561 18.99 -9.35 -8.02
CA VAL A 561 17.88 -9.48 -7.06
C VAL A 561 16.53 -9.36 -7.76
N ARG A 562 16.42 -8.50 -8.77
CA ARG A 562 15.19 -8.33 -9.57
C ARG A 562 14.80 -9.63 -10.28
N SER A 563 15.72 -10.22 -11.05
CA SER A 563 15.48 -11.47 -11.78
C SER A 563 15.19 -12.64 -10.84
N TRP A 564 15.87 -12.68 -9.69
CA TRP A 564 15.59 -13.65 -8.64
C TRP A 564 14.15 -13.53 -8.09
N CYS A 565 13.65 -12.31 -7.90
CA CYS A 565 12.26 -12.11 -7.48
C CYS A 565 11.26 -12.62 -8.53
N GLU A 566 11.53 -12.38 -9.82
CA GLU A 566 10.70 -12.86 -10.93
C GLU A 566 10.70 -14.40 -11.01
N GLU A 567 11.87 -15.04 -10.85
CA GLU A 567 12.03 -16.51 -10.82
C GLU A 567 11.33 -17.15 -9.61
N VAL A 568 11.52 -16.60 -8.42
CA VAL A 568 10.90 -17.11 -7.19
C VAL A 568 9.38 -17.00 -7.22
N ALA A 569 8.84 -15.88 -7.71
CA ALA A 569 7.40 -15.71 -7.87
C ALA A 569 6.79 -16.72 -8.87
N LYS A 570 7.52 -17.01 -9.94
CA LYS A 570 7.17 -18.05 -10.91
C LYS A 570 7.17 -19.43 -10.25
N ASN A 571 8.26 -19.84 -9.61
CA ASN A 571 8.40 -21.16 -9.00
C ASN A 571 7.34 -21.40 -7.90
N LEU A 572 7.06 -20.39 -7.06
CA LEU A 572 5.96 -20.45 -6.08
C LEU A 572 4.59 -20.71 -6.71
N THR A 573 4.34 -20.15 -7.89
CA THR A 573 3.06 -20.27 -8.61
C THR A 573 2.96 -21.56 -9.43
N GLU A 574 4.09 -22.10 -9.88
CA GLU A 574 4.15 -23.38 -10.60
C GLU A 574 4.10 -24.58 -9.65
N TYR A 575 4.67 -24.48 -8.44
CA TYR A 575 4.84 -25.62 -7.52
C TYR A 575 3.71 -25.76 -6.49
N PHE A 576 2.95 -24.70 -6.22
CA PHE A 576 1.95 -24.67 -5.15
C PHE A 576 0.61 -24.07 -5.60
N PRO A 577 -0.52 -24.52 -5.03
CA PRO A 577 -1.82 -23.89 -5.27
C PRO A 577 -1.84 -22.45 -4.74
N LYS A 578 -2.70 -21.60 -5.33
CA LYS A 578 -2.86 -20.21 -4.88
C LYS A 578 -3.13 -20.10 -3.38
N ALA A 579 -2.37 -19.24 -2.69
CA ALA A 579 -2.44 -19.08 -1.24
C ALA A 579 -3.68 -18.32 -0.75
N ASN A 580 -4.17 -17.35 -1.53
CA ASN A 580 -5.33 -16.52 -1.23
C ASN A 580 -5.25 -15.83 0.17
N ASP A 581 -4.09 -15.25 0.50
CA ASP A 581 -3.80 -14.64 1.82
C ASP A 581 -4.08 -15.55 3.05
N ASN A 582 -3.78 -16.85 2.92
CA ASN A 582 -3.76 -17.78 4.06
C ASN A 582 -2.34 -18.33 4.30
N PRO A 583 -1.74 -18.16 5.50
CA PRO A 583 -2.18 -17.30 6.60
C PRO A 583 -2.23 -15.82 6.21
N LYS A 584 -3.09 -15.01 6.87
CA LYS A 584 -3.23 -13.57 6.56
C LYS A 584 -1.89 -12.86 6.79
N LEU A 585 -1.53 -11.94 5.89
CA LEU A 585 -0.27 -11.18 5.92
C LEU A 585 0.10 -10.63 7.32
N LYS A 586 -0.88 -10.05 8.02
CA LYS A 586 -0.72 -9.41 9.33
C LYS A 586 -0.27 -10.38 10.44
N ASP A 587 -0.58 -11.67 10.28
CA ASP A 587 -0.29 -12.71 11.26
C ASP A 587 1.08 -13.38 11.00
N MET A 588 1.84 -12.90 9.99
CA MET A 588 3.12 -13.45 9.56
C MET A 588 4.21 -12.37 9.39
N LEU A 589 3.92 -11.27 8.72
CA LEU A 589 4.90 -10.24 8.37
C LEU A 589 5.09 -9.20 9.49
N LYS A 590 6.31 -9.11 10.01
CA LYS A 590 6.67 -8.14 11.04
C LYS A 590 6.93 -6.74 10.46
N PRO A 591 6.72 -5.66 11.26
CA PRO A 591 7.06 -4.28 10.87
C PRO A 591 8.54 -3.98 10.60
N ALA A 592 9.42 -4.99 10.73
CA ALA A 592 10.83 -4.92 10.37
C ALA A 592 11.14 -5.58 9.01
N GLY A 593 10.14 -6.08 8.30
CA GLY A 593 10.26 -6.68 6.96
C GLY A 593 10.75 -8.14 6.97
N TYR A 594 10.34 -8.93 7.96
CA TYR A 594 10.64 -10.36 8.03
C TYR A 594 9.44 -11.17 8.56
N LEU A 595 9.38 -12.45 8.22
CA LEU A 595 8.34 -13.41 8.60
C LEU A 595 8.66 -14.09 9.93
N TYR A 596 7.63 -14.35 10.74
CA TYR A 596 7.77 -15.01 12.04
C TYR A 596 6.44 -15.64 12.48
N PHE A 597 6.47 -16.87 13.01
CA PHE A 597 5.31 -17.50 13.65
C PHE A 597 5.18 -17.02 15.10
N ASP A 598 4.21 -16.14 15.36
CA ASP A 598 3.94 -15.62 16.71
C ASP A 598 3.36 -16.68 17.65
N ARG A 599 4.03 -16.93 18.77
CA ARG A 599 3.48 -17.69 19.90
C ARG A 599 2.89 -16.75 20.95
N ARG A 600 1.60 -16.93 21.27
CA ARG A 600 0.90 -16.20 22.33
C ARG A 600 0.95 -17.03 23.61
N PHE A 601 1.65 -16.54 24.62
CA PHE A 601 1.69 -17.16 25.94
C PHE A 601 0.30 -17.09 26.59
N ILE A 602 -0.07 -18.15 27.30
CA ILE A 602 -1.30 -18.23 28.10
C ILE A 602 -1.04 -17.48 29.41
N GLU A 603 -1.93 -16.55 29.78
CA GLU A 603 -1.78 -15.72 30.99
C GLU A 603 -2.42 -16.36 32.22
N GLU A 604 -3.30 -17.35 32.03
CA GLU A 604 -3.99 -18.07 33.07
C GLU A 604 -3.06 -18.89 33.98
N ASP A 605 -3.48 -19.04 35.25
CA ASP A 605 -2.79 -19.85 36.24
C ASP A 605 -2.67 -21.30 35.76
N HIS A 606 -1.43 -21.78 35.71
CA HIS A 606 -1.10 -23.12 35.23
C HIS A 606 -0.02 -23.77 36.10
N LYS A 607 0.01 -25.09 36.08
CA LYS A 607 0.97 -25.90 36.80
C LYS A 607 1.50 -27.01 35.91
N LEU A 608 2.82 -27.03 35.74
CA LEU A 608 3.55 -28.14 35.14
C LEU A 608 3.82 -29.20 36.21
N TYR A 609 3.67 -30.47 35.86
CA TYR A 609 4.02 -31.60 36.72
C TYR A 609 4.56 -32.77 35.88
N TRP A 610 5.23 -33.72 36.53
CA TRP A 610 5.61 -34.98 35.91
C TRP A 610 4.56 -36.04 36.23
N ASP A 611 4.01 -36.67 35.20
CA ASP A 611 3.10 -37.81 35.30
C ASP A 611 3.95 -39.10 35.25
N GLU A 612 4.13 -39.74 36.42
CA GLU A 612 4.93 -40.97 36.52
C GLU A 612 4.29 -42.16 35.80
N ASP A 613 2.96 -42.24 35.72
CA ASP A 613 2.26 -43.34 35.05
C ASP A 613 2.40 -43.24 33.53
N ARG A 614 2.39 -42.01 32.99
CA ARG A 614 2.55 -41.73 31.54
C ARG A 614 4.00 -41.51 31.12
N GLN A 615 4.93 -41.37 32.07
CA GLN A 615 6.32 -40.95 31.83
C GLN A 615 6.40 -39.68 30.97
N ALA A 616 5.55 -38.70 31.28
CA ALA A 616 5.33 -37.52 30.46
C ALA A 616 5.12 -36.26 31.32
N MET A 617 5.30 -35.08 30.72
CA MET A 617 4.94 -33.83 31.37
C MET A 617 3.43 -33.60 31.27
N GLY A 618 2.79 -33.40 32.43
CA GLY A 618 1.41 -32.98 32.56
C GLY A 618 1.30 -31.47 32.74
N ILE A 619 0.20 -30.90 32.23
CA ILE A 619 -0.15 -29.48 32.37
C ILE A 619 -1.56 -29.40 32.96
N GLU A 620 -1.69 -28.72 34.09
CA GLU A 620 -2.97 -28.37 34.70
C GLU A 620 -3.20 -26.87 34.45
N LEU A 621 -4.31 -26.52 33.78
CA LEU A 621 -4.65 -25.15 33.38
C LEU A 621 -5.98 -24.74 34.02
N GLN A 622 -6.01 -23.62 34.75
CA GLN A 622 -7.23 -23.09 35.34
C GLN A 622 -7.88 -22.05 34.42
N MET A 623 -8.82 -22.49 33.57
CA MET A 623 -9.59 -21.58 32.71
C MET A 623 -10.60 -20.76 33.52
N LEU A 624 -10.44 -19.43 33.53
CA LEU A 624 -11.33 -18.50 34.25
C LEU A 624 -12.72 -18.33 33.59
N LYS A 625 -12.84 -18.65 32.30
CA LYS A 625 -14.11 -18.70 31.56
C LYS A 625 -14.11 -19.90 30.60
N PRO A 626 -15.19 -20.68 30.51
CA PRO A 626 -15.31 -21.68 29.47
C PRO A 626 -15.49 -20.98 28.11
N HIS A 627 -14.54 -21.20 27.20
CA HIS A 627 -14.69 -20.89 25.78
C HIS A 627 -15.01 -22.20 25.06
N PRO A 628 -16.30 -22.51 24.75
CA PRO A 628 -16.68 -23.84 24.29
C PRO A 628 -15.96 -24.27 23.01
N GLU A 629 -15.67 -23.33 22.12
CA GLU A 629 -14.97 -23.58 20.85
C GLU A 629 -13.49 -23.96 21.06
N VAL A 630 -12.83 -23.37 22.06
CA VAL A 630 -11.46 -23.72 22.45
C VAL A 630 -11.45 -25.11 23.09
N ILE A 631 -12.42 -25.40 23.97
CA ILE A 631 -12.59 -26.72 24.60
C ILE A 631 -12.86 -27.80 23.54
N GLU A 632 -13.74 -27.55 22.57
CA GLU A 632 -14.08 -28.48 21.50
C GLU A 632 -12.86 -28.84 20.63
N GLU A 633 -11.99 -27.87 20.32
CA GLU A 633 -10.76 -28.13 19.56
C GLU A 633 -9.68 -28.83 20.39
N ILE A 634 -9.64 -28.63 21.71
CA ILE A 634 -8.80 -29.44 22.62
C ILE A 634 -9.31 -30.88 22.69
N GLU A 635 -10.63 -31.10 22.81
CA GLU A 635 -11.25 -32.42 22.82
C GLU A 635 -11.07 -33.18 21.50
N LYS A 636 -11.00 -32.46 20.36
CA LYS A 636 -10.64 -33.02 19.05
C LYS A 636 -9.13 -33.28 18.87
N GLY A 637 -8.27 -32.72 19.73
CA GLY A 637 -6.81 -32.73 19.55
C GLY A 637 -6.30 -31.85 18.41
N SER A 638 -7.09 -30.87 17.96
CA SER A 638 -6.69 -29.89 16.94
C SER A 638 -6.05 -28.62 17.53
N LEU A 639 -6.09 -28.48 18.86
CA LEU A 639 -5.43 -27.43 19.63
C LEU A 639 -4.85 -28.04 20.93
N GLU A 640 -3.56 -27.85 21.17
CA GLU A 640 -2.84 -28.39 22.33
C GLU A 640 -2.02 -27.32 23.04
N ILE A 641 -1.54 -27.62 24.25
CA ILE A 641 -0.65 -26.75 25.03
C ILE A 641 0.79 -27.27 24.94
N ALA A 642 1.72 -26.38 24.59
CA ALA A 642 3.16 -26.64 24.63
C ALA A 642 3.85 -25.78 25.72
N PRO A 643 4.74 -26.35 26.55
CA PRO A 643 5.56 -25.59 27.48
C PRO A 643 6.77 -24.93 26.82
N VAL A 644 7.34 -23.94 27.52
CA VAL A 644 8.51 -23.18 27.07
C VAL A 644 9.56 -23.11 28.18
N PHE A 645 10.81 -23.42 27.85
CA PHE A 645 11.94 -23.48 28.78
C PHE A 645 13.11 -22.60 28.35
N ILE A 646 13.72 -21.89 29.30
CA ILE A 646 15.10 -21.40 29.14
C ILE A 646 16.03 -22.56 29.52
N VAL A 647 16.96 -22.91 28.63
CA VAL A 647 17.96 -23.96 28.84
C VAL A 647 19.25 -23.35 29.39
N ASN A 648 19.42 -23.44 30.71
CA ASN A 648 20.60 -22.90 31.40
C ASN A 648 21.82 -23.80 31.21
N GLN A 649 21.62 -25.13 31.31
CA GLN A 649 22.65 -26.17 31.15
C GLN A 649 22.05 -27.43 30.52
N SER A 650 22.73 -27.97 29.51
CA SER A 650 22.38 -29.24 28.87
C SER A 650 23.62 -30.05 28.50
N LYS A 651 23.53 -31.38 28.45
CA LYS A 651 24.63 -32.28 28.08
C LYS A 651 24.30 -33.12 26.84
N CYS A 652 25.33 -33.39 26.05
CA CYS A 652 25.26 -34.39 24.99
C CYS A 652 25.32 -35.81 25.56
N SER A 653 24.35 -36.66 25.21
CA SER A 653 24.32 -38.08 25.62
C SER A 653 25.56 -38.88 25.19
N LYS A 654 26.26 -38.47 24.14
CA LYS A 654 27.37 -39.21 23.51
C LYS A 654 28.76 -38.78 23.94
N CYS A 655 28.94 -37.51 24.31
CA CYS A 655 30.25 -36.97 24.65
C CYS A 655 30.30 -36.24 26.01
N GLU A 656 29.18 -36.21 26.75
CA GLU A 656 28.99 -35.65 28.10
C GLU A 656 29.32 -34.16 28.28
N GLN A 657 29.92 -33.52 27.28
CA GLN A 657 30.12 -32.09 27.20
C GLN A 657 28.79 -31.34 27.08
N GLU A 658 28.81 -30.11 27.58
CA GLU A 658 27.78 -29.09 27.42
C GLU A 658 27.29 -29.00 25.96
N TYR A 659 25.99 -29.20 25.73
CA TYR A 659 25.45 -29.49 24.40
C TYR A 659 25.69 -28.36 23.40
N ARG A 660 25.51 -27.09 23.80
CA ARG A 660 25.78 -25.91 22.93
C ARG A 660 27.25 -25.79 22.49
N ASN A 661 28.16 -26.42 23.24
CA ASN A 661 29.60 -26.35 23.01
C ASN A 661 30.17 -27.56 22.28
N CYS A 662 29.52 -28.74 22.33
CA CYS A 662 29.99 -29.92 21.61
C CYS A 662 29.72 -29.86 20.09
N ASN A 663 30.29 -30.81 19.34
CA ASN A 663 30.05 -30.93 17.90
C ASN A 663 28.96 -31.97 17.53
N CYS A 664 28.48 -32.76 18.50
CA CYS A 664 27.46 -33.80 18.26
C CYS A 664 26.08 -33.19 17.98
N THR A 665 25.35 -33.73 17.01
CA THR A 665 24.07 -33.18 16.52
C THR A 665 22.92 -34.20 16.59
N LYS A 666 21.87 -33.89 17.35
CA LYS A 666 20.76 -34.79 17.73
C LYS A 666 19.93 -35.35 16.58
N TYR A 667 19.96 -34.71 15.40
CA TYR A 667 19.21 -35.16 14.22
C TYR A 667 20.00 -36.04 13.23
N SER A 668 21.33 -36.12 13.33
CA SER A 668 22.16 -36.86 12.36
C SER A 668 23.11 -37.89 12.97
N ASP A 669 23.51 -37.70 14.22
CA ASP A 669 24.54 -38.52 14.84
C ASP A 669 23.87 -39.62 15.66
N GLU A 670 24.12 -40.88 15.33
CA GLU A 670 23.50 -42.02 16.00
C GLU A 670 23.76 -42.01 17.53
N GLY A 671 22.69 -42.22 18.30
CA GLY A 671 22.69 -42.23 19.77
C GLY A 671 22.76 -40.84 20.44
N VAL A 672 22.74 -39.74 19.67
CA VAL A 672 22.84 -38.38 20.23
C VAL A 672 21.46 -37.81 20.59
N PHE A 673 21.31 -37.42 21.85
CA PHE A 673 20.21 -36.61 22.36
C PHE A 673 20.74 -35.54 23.34
N GLU A 674 19.94 -34.51 23.57
CA GLU A 674 20.24 -33.41 24.47
C GLU A 674 19.58 -33.66 25.83
N ASN A 675 20.38 -33.93 26.85
CA ASN A 675 19.91 -34.04 28.23
C ASN A 675 19.85 -32.64 28.85
N MET A 676 18.65 -32.12 29.03
CA MET A 676 18.41 -30.87 29.76
C MET A 676 18.65 -31.11 31.26
N GLU A 677 19.66 -30.46 31.85
CA GLU A 677 20.02 -30.65 33.27
C GLU A 677 19.51 -29.51 34.16
N ASP A 678 19.52 -28.28 33.65
CA ASP A 678 19.01 -27.10 34.33
C ASP A 678 18.16 -26.29 33.34
N ILE A 679 16.84 -26.31 33.56
CA ILE A 679 15.83 -25.62 32.77
C ILE A 679 14.91 -24.81 33.67
N ASN A 680 14.60 -23.58 33.23
CA ASN A 680 13.59 -22.74 33.85
C ASN A 680 12.36 -22.69 32.95
N SER A 681 11.21 -23.16 33.42
CA SER A 681 9.94 -22.86 32.74
C SER A 681 9.67 -21.36 32.76
N ILE A 682 9.23 -20.84 31.62
CA ILE A 682 8.87 -19.43 31.45
C ILE A 682 7.42 -19.23 30.99
N GLY A 683 6.67 -20.32 30.83
CA GLY A 683 5.24 -20.31 30.52
C GLY A 683 4.84 -21.45 29.59
N ILE A 684 3.60 -21.35 29.11
CA ILE A 684 2.95 -22.28 28.18
C ILE A 684 2.23 -21.46 27.09
N PHE A 685 1.95 -22.07 25.94
CA PHE A 685 1.24 -21.45 24.82
C PHE A 685 0.41 -22.49 24.05
N TRP A 686 -0.59 -22.04 23.30
CA TRP A 686 -1.37 -22.91 22.42
C TRP A 686 -0.62 -23.21 21.12
N THR A 687 -0.70 -24.45 20.63
CA THR A 687 -0.14 -24.88 19.35
C THR A 687 -1.07 -25.87 18.64
N LYS A 688 -0.88 -26.04 17.34
CA LYS A 688 -1.51 -27.10 16.52
C LYS A 688 -0.52 -28.17 16.05
N ARG A 689 0.72 -28.13 16.57
CA ARG A 689 1.86 -28.97 16.16
C ARG A 689 2.70 -29.32 17.39
N LYS A 690 2.33 -30.36 18.14
CA LYS A 690 3.12 -30.79 19.30
C LYS A 690 4.36 -31.59 18.90
N ALA A 691 5.44 -31.42 19.67
CA ALA A 691 6.72 -32.13 19.52
C ALA A 691 6.72 -33.55 20.13
#